data_AF-A0A395MD12-F1
#
_entry.id   AF-A0A395MD12-F1
#
_cell.length_a   1.000
_cell.length_b   1.000
_cell.length_c   1.000
_cell.angle_alpha   90.00
_cell.angle_beta   90.00
_cell.angle_gamma   90.00
#
_symmetry.space_group_name_H-M   'P 1'
#
loop_
_entity.id
_entity.type
_entity.pdbx_description
1 polymer ?
#
loop_
_entity_poly.entity_id
_entity_poly.type
_entity_poly.pdbx_seq_one_letter_code
_entity_poly.pdbx_strand_id
1 'polypeptide(L)'
;MKTLLSLALLPLAALGASPNSKCRCMPSDACWPSTNAWSSLNKTVDGALIKTVPIGSPCHDPTYDAEACTALQKAWGLPETHIESSSSVMQQFFANQSCDPFLAQSRPCSIGNYPNYAVKVSNARQVAAAVRFANDNNIRLVIRNTAHDYFGRSTGAASLAIWTHHLKSKEVIQWSDKNYSGPAFKLGAGIQGADAVEFANANGLTGVPGECPTVGLAGFTLGGGHSPLSTSFGLGADNTLEFEVVTAAGRIVRASANENSDLYWALSGGGAGNFAIVTSMTVRAHKTSTIGGATLTLGAGSDKDAYYAAVEKFHELLPAMVDHGPTVVYLVTGAGLSIKPVTLANSTGDYVRDKVLAPFTEYLTKQGLKHTVSYSTLRFRDHYELYNGPLPNGHIESSQFQYGGRLIPRSVLENDYAAFSKVIRSLLSSGLVLAGSSGTFNAPKGVSNAVLPAWRKAIMSMQMGTLWDVKRWDDMLADQKKITEVYMPQLIAVTPGSGTYMNEADFNQPNWKEVFYGTNWDRLMAVKKKWDPKSLFYNWRGVNSEVWSVAQDGRQTDLKMAPVCKIAIIQFEPKAIALQENFAKAESHLRAAASKGADIALLPEFHLTSWEPEHPEFVSASKESASYLSKYQHLAKALNINIVPGTICEVHKVPNSNDEELRNMAYFLAAGTGEICSAYQKKNLWHPERPHLTSSTHTPHTAFDIPLKHANGKPVRAGMLICWDLAFPEAFKALVNDGADIIFIPSYWFMSDAGDEGGDLNPDSERLFLNCALTARAFENTAAVAFCNAGGLSCVNMPILGPLGRIEVGEEKLEVVEIDLDVLRIAEAQYKIRMDMQSEGWHYKYGMNAGEGP
;
A
#
# COMPACT_ATOMS: atom_id res chain seq x y z
N MET A 1 12.50 -6.71 -71.07
CA MET A 1 12.78 -5.73 -69.99
C MET A 1 11.54 -5.69 -69.09
N LYS A 2 11.71 -5.93 -67.79
CA LYS A 2 10.70 -5.95 -66.70
C LYS A 2 9.84 -7.22 -66.54
N THR A 3 10.32 -8.01 -65.58
CA THR A 3 9.75 -9.14 -64.85
C THR A 3 8.54 -8.71 -64.01
N LEU A 4 7.46 -9.51 -64.00
CA LEU A 4 6.33 -9.43 -63.08
C LEU A 4 6.59 -10.37 -61.89
N LEU A 5 6.85 -9.80 -60.71
CA LEU A 5 6.82 -10.52 -59.43
C LEU A 5 5.52 -10.16 -58.70
N SER A 6 4.68 -11.16 -58.49
CA SER A 6 3.52 -11.16 -57.60
C SER A 6 3.97 -11.21 -56.14
N LEU A 7 3.81 -10.12 -55.40
CA LEU A 7 3.97 -10.10 -53.93
C LEU A 7 2.64 -10.44 -53.25
N ALA A 8 2.71 -11.37 -52.30
CA ALA A 8 1.62 -11.84 -51.46
C ALA A 8 1.11 -10.74 -50.50
N LEU A 9 -0.22 -10.65 -50.38
CA LEU A 9 -0.90 -9.91 -49.32
C LEU A 9 -0.71 -10.63 -47.97
N LEU A 10 0.05 -10.01 -47.07
CA LEU A 10 0.00 -10.26 -45.63
C LEU A 10 -1.10 -9.36 -45.02
N PRO A 11 -2.00 -9.86 -44.16
CA PRO A 11 -2.87 -9.00 -43.39
C PRO A 11 -2.07 -8.38 -42.24
N LEU A 12 -1.80 -7.07 -42.30
CA LEU A 12 -1.43 -6.29 -41.12
C LEU A 12 -2.67 -6.20 -40.20
N ALA A 13 -2.84 -7.17 -39.32
CA ALA A 13 -3.64 -7.02 -38.11
C ALA A 13 -2.69 -6.66 -36.96
N ALA A 14 -2.33 -5.39 -36.88
CA ALA A 14 -1.68 -4.80 -35.70
C ALA A 14 -2.33 -3.43 -35.44
N LEU A 15 -3.55 -3.46 -34.91
CA LEU A 15 -4.19 -2.28 -34.34
C LEU A 15 -4.01 -2.33 -32.81
N GLY A 16 -2.98 -1.62 -32.37
CA GLY A 16 -2.95 -0.80 -31.16
C GLY A 16 -3.22 -1.49 -29.83
N ALA A 17 -2.21 -2.14 -29.24
CA ALA A 17 -2.10 -2.12 -27.79
C ALA A 17 -1.82 -0.66 -27.38
N SER A 18 -2.76 -0.01 -26.69
CA SER A 18 -2.55 1.33 -26.13
C SER A 18 -1.42 1.25 -25.08
N PRO A 19 -0.25 1.87 -25.30
CA PRO A 19 0.88 1.74 -24.40
C PRO A 19 0.78 2.82 -23.32
N ASN A 20 -0.11 2.62 -22.32
CA ASN A 20 -0.10 3.23 -20.97
C ASN A 20 -1.53 3.30 -20.38
N SER A 21 -2.22 2.18 -20.15
CA SER A 21 -3.34 2.26 -19.19
C SER A 21 -2.74 2.25 -17.78
N LYS A 22 -2.87 3.37 -17.07
CA LYS A 22 -2.57 3.48 -15.62
C LYS A 22 -3.45 2.53 -14.79
N CYS A 23 -4.43 1.85 -15.36
CA CYS A 23 -5.33 0.92 -14.66
C CYS A 23 -5.21 -0.49 -15.23
N ARG A 24 -5.45 -1.50 -14.39
CA ARG A 24 -5.75 -2.87 -14.82
C ARG A 24 -7.07 -2.89 -15.58
N CYS A 25 -7.15 -3.76 -16.56
CA CYS A 25 -8.30 -3.86 -17.43
C CYS A 25 -9.49 -4.51 -16.73
N MET A 26 -10.69 -3.94 -16.87
CA MET A 26 -11.94 -4.47 -16.33
C MET A 26 -12.77 -5.16 -17.43
N PRO A 27 -13.68 -6.10 -17.09
CA PRO A 27 -14.57 -6.76 -18.06
C PRO A 27 -15.38 -5.83 -18.96
N SER A 28 -15.67 -4.62 -18.48
CA SER A 28 -16.39 -3.57 -19.22
C SER A 28 -15.52 -2.81 -20.24
N ASP A 29 -14.21 -2.95 -20.18
CA ASP A 29 -13.27 -2.13 -20.96
C ASP A 29 -12.96 -2.75 -22.31
N ALA A 30 -12.64 -1.90 -23.30
CA ALA A 30 -12.21 -2.35 -24.63
C ALA A 30 -10.91 -3.16 -24.62
N CYS A 31 -10.06 -3.00 -23.60
CA CYS A 31 -8.83 -3.78 -23.43
C CYS A 31 -9.08 -5.21 -22.92
N TRP A 32 -10.31 -5.55 -22.51
CA TRP A 32 -10.56 -6.84 -21.87
C TRP A 32 -10.35 -7.95 -22.90
N PRO A 33 -9.64 -9.04 -22.56
CA PRO A 33 -9.35 -10.08 -23.53
C PRO A 33 -10.63 -10.63 -24.14
N SER A 34 -10.62 -10.74 -25.47
CA SER A 34 -11.72 -11.33 -26.22
C SER A 34 -11.92 -12.80 -25.85
N THR A 35 -13.10 -13.35 -26.16
CA THR A 35 -13.39 -14.78 -25.98
C THR A 35 -12.35 -15.69 -26.66
N ASN A 36 -11.79 -15.27 -27.80
CA ASN A 36 -10.73 -16.01 -28.50
C ASN A 36 -9.40 -15.97 -27.74
N ALA A 37 -9.05 -14.85 -27.10
CA ALA A 37 -7.86 -14.74 -26.25
C ALA A 37 -7.99 -15.64 -25.01
N TRP A 38 -9.14 -15.62 -24.32
CA TRP A 38 -9.42 -16.54 -23.21
C TRP A 38 -9.40 -18.01 -23.65
N SER A 39 -9.94 -18.33 -24.83
CA SER A 39 -9.90 -19.69 -25.39
C SER A 39 -8.48 -20.15 -25.73
N SER A 40 -7.62 -19.23 -26.17
CA SER A 40 -6.21 -19.49 -26.46
C SER A 40 -5.41 -19.74 -25.18
N LEU A 41 -5.68 -18.96 -24.12
CA LEU A 41 -5.16 -19.26 -22.79
C LEU A 41 -5.60 -20.64 -22.34
N ASN A 42 -6.91 -20.95 -22.47
CA ASN A 42 -7.45 -22.24 -22.04
C ASN A 42 -6.74 -23.42 -22.72
N LYS A 43 -6.49 -23.35 -24.04
CA LYS A 43 -5.67 -24.35 -24.74
C LYS A 43 -4.24 -24.42 -24.21
N THR A 44 -3.61 -23.28 -23.93
CA THR A 44 -2.23 -23.19 -23.42
C THR A 44 -2.08 -23.81 -22.02
N VAL A 45 -3.14 -23.72 -21.20
CA VAL A 45 -3.21 -24.33 -19.86
C VAL A 45 -3.94 -25.67 -19.86
N ASP A 46 -3.99 -26.36 -21.00
CA ASP A 46 -4.52 -27.72 -21.13
C ASP A 46 -5.98 -27.89 -20.67
N GLY A 47 -6.82 -26.87 -20.89
CA GLY A 47 -8.24 -26.90 -20.50
C GLY A 47 -8.51 -26.49 -19.05
N ALA A 48 -7.49 -26.05 -18.30
CA ALA A 48 -7.61 -25.73 -16.87
C ALA A 48 -8.22 -24.35 -16.54
N LEU A 49 -8.65 -23.56 -17.55
CA LEU A 49 -9.28 -22.27 -17.31
C LEU A 49 -10.75 -22.43 -16.92
N ILE A 50 -11.12 -21.86 -15.77
CA ILE A 50 -12.47 -21.84 -15.23
C ILE A 50 -13.00 -20.42 -15.34
N LYS A 51 -14.17 -20.26 -15.97
CA LYS A 51 -14.95 -19.02 -15.88
C LYS A 51 -15.74 -19.04 -14.57
N THR A 52 -15.59 -18.02 -13.75
CA THR A 52 -16.20 -18.02 -12.42
C THR A 52 -17.72 -17.95 -12.50
N VAL A 53 -18.36 -18.85 -11.75
CA VAL A 53 -19.74 -18.74 -11.30
C VAL A 53 -19.66 -18.57 -9.77
N PRO A 54 -20.14 -17.45 -9.19
CA PRO A 54 -20.12 -17.28 -7.75
C PRO A 54 -20.84 -18.42 -7.04
N ILE A 55 -20.25 -18.95 -5.97
CA ILE A 55 -20.78 -20.14 -5.27
C ILE A 55 -22.22 -19.92 -4.76
N GLY A 56 -22.60 -18.68 -4.43
CA GLY A 56 -23.94 -18.32 -3.97
C GLY A 56 -25.00 -18.24 -5.06
N SER A 57 -24.66 -18.43 -6.35
CA SER A 57 -25.62 -18.27 -7.46
C SER A 57 -26.91 -19.10 -7.31
N PRO A 58 -26.92 -20.32 -6.72
CA PRO A 58 -28.17 -21.05 -6.50
C PRO A 58 -29.14 -20.35 -5.54
N CYS A 59 -28.69 -19.36 -4.75
CA CYS A 59 -29.54 -18.62 -3.82
C CYS A 59 -30.17 -17.36 -4.41
N HIS A 60 -29.93 -17.05 -5.69
CA HIS A 60 -30.40 -15.81 -6.30
C HIS A 60 -31.00 -16.04 -7.69
N ASP A 61 -31.94 -15.17 -8.07
CA ASP A 61 -32.48 -15.15 -9.44
C ASP A 61 -31.39 -14.75 -10.46
N PRO A 62 -31.43 -15.29 -11.70
CA PRO A 62 -32.42 -16.22 -12.23
C PRO A 62 -32.07 -17.70 -12.02
N THR A 63 -30.94 -18.00 -11.35
CA THR A 63 -30.43 -19.38 -11.15
C THR A 63 -30.90 -20.02 -9.86
N TYR A 64 -31.98 -19.51 -9.27
CA TYR A 64 -32.45 -19.94 -7.96
C TYR A 64 -32.81 -21.43 -7.95
N ASP A 65 -32.24 -22.13 -6.97
CA ASP A 65 -32.51 -23.52 -6.64
C ASP A 65 -32.60 -23.62 -5.11
N ALA A 66 -33.82 -23.84 -4.61
CA ALA A 66 -34.12 -23.84 -3.18
C ALA A 66 -33.36 -24.92 -2.41
N GLU A 67 -33.17 -26.10 -3.01
CA GLU A 67 -32.49 -27.22 -2.37
C GLU A 67 -30.99 -26.97 -2.31
N ALA A 68 -30.39 -26.56 -3.43
CA ALA A 68 -28.98 -26.22 -3.49
C ALA A 68 -28.64 -25.02 -2.59
N CYS A 69 -29.51 -24.00 -2.54
CA CYS A 69 -29.32 -22.86 -1.65
C CYS A 69 -29.35 -23.27 -0.17
N THR A 70 -30.34 -24.09 0.22
CA THR A 70 -30.46 -24.59 1.60
C THR A 70 -29.24 -25.44 1.99
N ALA A 71 -28.75 -26.29 1.09
CA ALA A 71 -27.55 -27.08 1.31
C ALA A 71 -26.31 -26.19 1.47
N LEU A 72 -26.17 -25.17 0.63
CA LEU A 72 -25.06 -24.22 0.70
C LEU A 72 -25.08 -23.41 2.00
N GLN A 73 -26.25 -22.92 2.42
CA GLN A 73 -26.40 -22.17 3.68
C GLN A 73 -25.97 -23.01 4.89
N LYS A 74 -26.27 -24.32 4.91
CA LYS A 74 -25.83 -25.25 5.98
C LYS A 74 -24.32 -25.48 5.96
N ALA A 75 -23.70 -25.47 4.79
CA ALA A 75 -22.27 -25.74 4.62
C ALA A 75 -21.40 -24.47 4.61
N TRP A 76 -21.99 -23.27 4.66
CA TRP A 76 -21.26 -22.00 4.49
C TRP A 76 -20.22 -21.72 5.58
N GLY A 77 -20.45 -22.24 6.79
CA GLY A 77 -19.45 -22.15 7.87
C GLY A 77 -18.27 -23.10 7.68
N LEU A 78 -18.34 -24.05 6.74
CA LEU A 78 -17.33 -25.10 6.61
C LEU A 78 -16.21 -24.67 5.65
N PRO A 79 -14.93 -24.71 6.06
CA PRO A 79 -13.81 -24.36 5.19
C PRO A 79 -13.79 -25.11 3.86
N GLU A 80 -14.08 -26.41 3.85
CA GLU A 80 -14.10 -27.27 2.66
C GLU A 80 -15.04 -26.76 1.56
N THR A 81 -16.16 -26.12 1.93
CA THR A 81 -17.10 -25.50 0.99
C THR A 81 -16.43 -24.42 0.15
N HIS A 82 -15.56 -23.63 0.78
CA HIS A 82 -14.86 -22.51 0.12
C HIS A 82 -13.59 -22.96 -0.60
N ILE A 83 -12.93 -24.00 -0.11
CA ILE A 83 -11.69 -24.54 -0.70
C ILE A 83 -11.94 -25.05 -2.11
N GLU A 84 -12.99 -25.84 -2.31
CA GLU A 84 -13.34 -26.45 -3.62
C GLU A 84 -13.90 -25.44 -4.63
N SER A 85 -14.19 -24.21 -4.18
CA SER A 85 -14.59 -23.13 -5.07
C SER A 85 -13.37 -22.47 -5.72
N SER A 86 -13.46 -22.20 -7.02
CA SER A 86 -12.43 -21.45 -7.75
C SER A 86 -12.35 -19.97 -7.36
N SER A 87 -13.31 -19.46 -6.60
CA SER A 87 -13.47 -18.02 -6.34
C SER A 87 -13.88 -17.65 -4.90
N SER A 88 -14.62 -18.51 -4.19
CA SER A 88 -15.22 -18.16 -2.88
C SER A 88 -14.18 -17.92 -1.79
N VAL A 89 -14.33 -16.90 -0.94
CA VAL A 89 -13.39 -16.61 0.16
C VAL A 89 -13.92 -17.13 1.48
N MET A 90 -13.05 -17.43 2.45
CA MET A 90 -13.48 -17.78 3.81
C MET A 90 -13.74 -16.57 4.70
N GLN A 91 -13.31 -15.37 4.28
CA GLN A 91 -13.59 -14.13 4.98
C GLN A 91 -14.58 -13.31 4.17
N GLN A 92 -15.88 -13.51 4.42
CA GLN A 92 -16.97 -12.96 3.59
C GLN A 92 -16.97 -11.43 3.49
N PHE A 93 -16.36 -10.71 4.43
CA PHE A 93 -16.14 -9.27 4.31
C PHE A 93 -15.58 -8.88 2.94
N PHE A 94 -14.62 -9.67 2.42
CA PHE A 94 -13.97 -9.37 1.14
C PHE A 94 -14.76 -9.81 -0.08
N ALA A 95 -15.76 -10.69 0.07
CA ALA A 95 -16.76 -10.94 -0.97
C ALA A 95 -17.75 -9.77 -1.13
N ASN A 96 -17.82 -8.86 -0.16
CA ASN A 96 -18.58 -7.60 -0.21
C ASN A 96 -20.05 -7.79 -0.62
N GLN A 97 -20.73 -8.78 -0.05
CA GLN A 97 -22.14 -9.10 -0.34
C GLN A 97 -22.45 -9.31 -1.85
N SER A 98 -21.46 -9.69 -2.66
CA SER A 98 -21.62 -9.74 -4.12
C SER A 98 -22.60 -10.84 -4.56
N CYS A 99 -22.59 -11.98 -3.88
CA CYS A 99 -23.46 -13.13 -4.12
C CYS A 99 -23.44 -14.05 -2.88
N ASP A 100 -23.93 -13.53 -1.77
CA ASP A 100 -23.94 -14.23 -0.48
C ASP A 100 -25.29 -14.95 -0.27
N PRO A 101 -25.27 -16.25 0.11
CA PRO A 101 -26.47 -17.09 0.16
C PRO A 101 -27.49 -16.68 1.24
N PHE A 102 -27.13 -15.79 2.17
CA PHE A 102 -28.04 -15.32 3.23
C PHE A 102 -28.75 -14.01 2.89
N LEU A 103 -28.51 -13.45 1.71
CA LEU A 103 -29.20 -12.27 1.21
C LEU A 103 -30.47 -12.65 0.43
N ALA A 104 -31.30 -11.66 0.13
CA ALA A 104 -32.56 -11.89 -0.57
C ALA A 104 -32.37 -12.57 -1.94
N GLN A 105 -33.24 -13.52 -2.29
CA GLN A 105 -33.26 -14.18 -3.60
C GLN A 105 -33.29 -13.19 -4.77
N SER A 106 -34.05 -12.10 -4.62
CA SER A 106 -34.18 -11.05 -5.64
C SER A 106 -32.95 -10.14 -5.77
N ARG A 107 -31.98 -10.23 -4.84
CA ARG A 107 -30.74 -9.46 -4.93
C ARG A 107 -29.87 -10.05 -6.04
N PRO A 108 -29.44 -9.27 -7.04
CA PRO A 108 -28.63 -9.80 -8.14
C PRO A 108 -27.33 -10.42 -7.63
N CYS A 109 -27.09 -11.68 -8.00
CA CYS A 109 -25.79 -12.32 -7.81
C CYS A 109 -24.78 -11.75 -8.81
N SER A 110 -23.78 -11.04 -8.30
CA SER A 110 -22.70 -10.47 -9.08
C SER A 110 -21.37 -11.14 -8.75
N ILE A 111 -20.40 -11.06 -9.69
CA ILE A 111 -19.03 -11.52 -9.42
C ILE A 111 -18.38 -10.63 -8.36
N GLY A 112 -18.56 -9.30 -8.46
CA GLY A 112 -17.97 -8.32 -7.55
C GLY A 112 -16.49 -8.53 -7.32
N ASN A 113 -16.10 -8.80 -6.06
CA ASN A 113 -14.70 -9.00 -5.67
C ASN A 113 -14.14 -10.40 -5.96
N TYR A 114 -14.96 -11.34 -6.44
CA TYR A 114 -14.46 -12.63 -6.89
C TYR A 114 -13.65 -12.50 -8.18
N PRO A 115 -12.65 -13.37 -8.42
CA PRO A 115 -11.95 -13.41 -9.70
C PRO A 115 -12.92 -13.77 -10.83
N ASN A 116 -12.74 -13.18 -12.02
CA ASN A 116 -13.58 -13.47 -13.19
C ASN A 116 -13.24 -14.82 -13.83
N TYR A 117 -11.95 -15.17 -13.79
CA TYR A 117 -11.44 -16.45 -14.25
C TYR A 117 -10.45 -17.00 -13.22
N ALA A 118 -10.34 -18.32 -13.17
CA ALA A 118 -9.32 -19.00 -12.40
C ALA A 118 -8.63 -20.06 -13.26
N VAL A 119 -7.33 -20.28 -13.07
CA VAL A 119 -6.62 -21.43 -13.63
C VAL A 119 -6.43 -22.48 -12.55
N LYS A 120 -7.04 -23.65 -12.74
CA LYS A 120 -6.90 -24.83 -11.88
C LYS A 120 -5.54 -25.50 -12.12
N VAL A 121 -4.47 -24.91 -11.61
CA VAL A 121 -3.11 -25.31 -11.99
C VAL A 121 -2.73 -26.67 -11.41
N SER A 122 -2.06 -27.47 -12.23
CA SER A 122 -1.51 -28.79 -11.89
C SER A 122 0.02 -28.86 -12.02
N ASN A 123 0.64 -27.81 -12.59
CA ASN A 123 2.09 -27.71 -12.76
C ASN A 123 2.54 -26.25 -12.94
N ALA A 124 3.85 -26.00 -12.80
CA ALA A 124 4.44 -24.67 -12.90
C ALA A 124 4.34 -24.03 -14.30
N ARG A 125 4.26 -24.84 -15.37
CA ARG A 125 4.13 -24.31 -16.75
C ARG A 125 2.79 -23.62 -16.96
N GLN A 126 1.70 -24.15 -16.39
CA GLN A 126 0.38 -23.51 -16.42
C GLN A 126 0.37 -22.19 -15.65
N VAL A 127 1.02 -22.14 -14.48
CA VAL A 127 1.23 -20.90 -13.72
C VAL A 127 1.98 -19.85 -14.57
N ALA A 128 3.09 -20.25 -15.20
CA ALA A 128 3.88 -19.38 -16.05
C ALA A 128 3.10 -18.86 -17.28
N ALA A 129 2.24 -19.69 -17.87
CA ALA A 129 1.36 -19.28 -18.96
C ALA A 129 0.33 -18.24 -18.51
N ALA A 130 -0.31 -18.44 -17.35
CA ALA A 130 -1.25 -17.48 -16.77
C ALA A 130 -0.58 -16.14 -16.43
N VAL A 131 0.64 -16.17 -15.88
CA VAL A 131 1.44 -14.95 -15.58
C VAL A 131 1.75 -14.16 -16.85
N ARG A 132 2.19 -14.85 -17.92
CA ARG A 132 2.45 -14.19 -19.21
C ARG A 132 1.18 -13.58 -19.79
N PHE A 133 0.09 -14.35 -19.82
CA PHE A 133 -1.19 -13.86 -20.31
C PHE A 133 -1.66 -12.60 -19.58
N ALA A 134 -1.55 -12.58 -18.24
CA ALA A 134 -1.97 -11.42 -17.47
C ALA A 134 -1.08 -10.19 -17.72
N ASN A 135 0.24 -10.38 -17.88
CA ASN A 135 1.13 -9.30 -18.30
C ASN A 135 0.75 -8.75 -19.69
N ASP A 136 0.58 -9.64 -20.67
CA ASP A 136 0.34 -9.28 -22.07
C ASP A 136 -1.01 -8.56 -22.27
N ASN A 137 -1.97 -8.82 -21.38
CA ASN A 137 -3.32 -8.25 -21.45
C ASN A 137 -3.64 -7.25 -20.33
N ASN A 138 -2.65 -6.89 -19.52
CA ASN A 138 -2.79 -5.98 -18.38
C ASN A 138 -3.96 -6.36 -17.41
N ILE A 139 -4.05 -7.64 -17.09
CA ILE A 139 -5.06 -8.20 -16.18
C ILE A 139 -4.49 -8.30 -14.77
N ARG A 140 -5.30 -7.98 -13.75
CA ARG A 140 -4.94 -8.21 -12.35
C ARG A 140 -4.75 -9.70 -12.09
N LEU A 141 -3.61 -10.09 -11.52
CA LEU A 141 -3.42 -11.46 -11.02
C LEU A 141 -3.82 -11.56 -9.54
N VAL A 142 -4.46 -12.67 -9.20
CA VAL A 142 -4.72 -13.08 -7.83
C VAL A 142 -4.09 -14.45 -7.62
N ILE A 143 -3.41 -14.65 -6.50
CA ILE A 143 -2.82 -15.95 -6.15
C ILE A 143 -3.70 -16.56 -5.06
N ARG A 144 -4.24 -17.76 -5.33
CA ARG A 144 -5.18 -18.43 -4.45
C ARG A 144 -4.70 -19.85 -4.14
N ASN A 145 -4.86 -20.24 -2.89
CA ASN A 145 -4.70 -21.62 -2.44
C ASN A 145 -6.02 -22.10 -1.83
N THR A 146 -6.14 -22.03 -0.50
CA THR A 146 -7.30 -22.52 0.25
C THR A 146 -8.34 -21.45 0.58
N ALA A 147 -8.06 -20.17 0.28
CA ALA A 147 -8.93 -19.03 0.59
C ALA A 147 -9.09 -18.66 2.08
N HIS A 148 -8.22 -19.18 2.93
CA HIS A 148 -8.12 -18.90 4.38
C HIS A 148 -7.73 -17.45 4.74
N ASP A 149 -7.38 -16.62 3.76
CA ASP A 149 -6.80 -15.31 4.03
C ASP A 149 -7.79 -14.32 4.67
N TYR A 150 -7.47 -13.84 5.87
CA TYR A 150 -8.29 -12.86 6.61
C TYR A 150 -8.22 -11.43 6.08
N PHE A 151 -7.42 -11.17 5.03
CA PHE A 151 -7.16 -9.84 4.44
C PHE A 151 -7.72 -9.68 3.02
N GLY A 152 -8.39 -10.71 2.49
CA GLY A 152 -8.88 -10.70 1.11
C GLY A 152 -7.79 -10.74 0.04
N ARG A 153 -6.53 -11.04 0.38
CA ARG A 153 -5.37 -11.10 -0.54
C ARG A 153 -5.47 -12.23 -1.57
N SER A 154 -6.36 -13.20 -1.33
CA SER A 154 -6.64 -14.30 -2.25
C SER A 154 -7.86 -14.09 -3.16
N THR A 155 -8.38 -12.86 -3.23
CA THR A 155 -9.46 -12.46 -4.15
C THR A 155 -9.22 -11.07 -4.74
N GLY A 156 -9.99 -10.70 -5.75
CA GLY A 156 -9.94 -9.37 -6.35
C GLY A 156 -10.82 -9.28 -7.58
N ALA A 157 -11.55 -8.16 -7.72
CA ALA A 157 -12.36 -7.88 -8.89
C ALA A 157 -11.52 -7.87 -10.18
N ALA A 158 -12.16 -8.20 -11.31
CA ALA A 158 -11.56 -8.12 -12.65
C ALA A 158 -10.22 -8.85 -12.79
N SER A 159 -10.09 -9.99 -12.11
CA SER A 159 -8.81 -10.70 -12.02
C SER A 159 -8.83 -12.08 -12.65
N LEU A 160 -7.63 -12.55 -12.96
CA LEU A 160 -7.31 -13.95 -13.23
C LEU A 160 -6.66 -14.56 -11.98
N ALA A 161 -7.37 -15.48 -11.34
CA ALA A 161 -6.83 -16.23 -10.20
C ALA A 161 -5.96 -17.40 -10.67
N ILE A 162 -4.83 -17.60 -10.01
CA ILE A 162 -4.00 -18.81 -10.15
C ILE A 162 -4.27 -19.66 -8.92
N TRP A 163 -5.00 -20.76 -9.13
CA TRP A 163 -5.51 -21.60 -8.04
C TRP A 163 -4.57 -22.79 -7.79
N THR A 164 -3.61 -22.55 -6.91
CA THR A 164 -2.48 -23.45 -6.57
C THR A 164 -2.88 -24.68 -5.75
N HIS A 165 -4.12 -24.76 -5.28
CA HIS A 165 -4.62 -25.81 -4.40
C HIS A 165 -4.39 -27.24 -4.93
N HIS A 166 -4.43 -27.43 -6.26
CA HIS A 166 -4.28 -28.75 -6.86
C HIS A 166 -2.82 -29.19 -7.07
N LEU A 167 -1.84 -28.39 -6.67
CA LEU A 167 -0.43 -28.78 -6.61
C LEU A 167 -0.18 -29.65 -5.36
N LYS A 168 -0.58 -30.93 -5.43
CA LYS A 168 -0.62 -31.88 -4.30
C LYS A 168 0.55 -32.88 -4.26
N SER A 169 1.65 -32.61 -4.97
CA SER A 169 2.84 -33.48 -4.93
C SER A 169 3.46 -33.53 -3.53
N LYS A 170 3.95 -34.70 -3.11
CA LYS A 170 4.61 -34.88 -1.80
C LYS A 170 5.68 -35.96 -1.89
N GLU A 171 6.87 -35.66 -1.38
CA GLU A 171 8.03 -36.54 -1.43
C GLU A 171 8.88 -36.35 -0.16
N VAL A 172 9.42 -37.46 0.37
CA VAL A 172 10.46 -37.42 1.40
C VAL A 172 11.81 -37.46 0.69
N ILE A 173 12.66 -36.48 0.96
CA ILE A 173 14.01 -36.41 0.41
C ILE A 173 15.04 -36.35 1.55
N GLN A 174 16.30 -36.67 1.26
CA GLN A 174 17.40 -36.36 2.15
C GLN A 174 18.04 -35.05 1.69
N TRP A 175 18.08 -34.07 2.59
CA TRP A 175 18.71 -32.78 2.36
C TRP A 175 20.05 -32.71 3.08
N SER A 176 21.03 -32.06 2.46
CA SER A 176 22.31 -31.77 3.11
C SER A 176 22.89 -30.47 2.55
N ASP A 177 22.97 -29.46 3.41
CA ASP A 177 23.72 -28.22 3.18
C ASP A 177 24.48 -27.81 4.46
N LYS A 178 25.07 -26.61 4.45
CA LYS A 178 25.83 -26.09 5.60
C LYS A 178 25.00 -25.92 6.88
N ASN A 179 23.69 -25.69 6.76
CA ASN A 179 22.80 -25.32 7.86
C ASN A 179 21.88 -26.47 8.29
N TYR A 180 21.62 -27.46 7.43
CA TYR A 180 20.74 -28.58 7.71
C TYR A 180 21.17 -29.86 6.98
N SER A 181 21.21 -30.98 7.70
CA SER A 181 21.40 -32.31 7.13
C SER A 181 20.42 -33.28 7.76
N GLY A 182 19.50 -33.83 6.97
CA GLY A 182 18.43 -34.70 7.47
C GLY A 182 17.26 -34.88 6.49
N PRO A 183 16.20 -35.59 6.91
CA PRO A 183 15.02 -35.78 6.09
C PRO A 183 14.28 -34.46 5.87
N ALA A 184 13.76 -34.25 4.67
CA ALA A 184 12.97 -33.08 4.32
C ALA A 184 11.74 -33.50 3.52
N PHE A 185 10.70 -32.67 3.54
CA PHE A 185 9.51 -32.83 2.72
C PHE A 185 9.55 -31.86 1.56
N LYS A 186 9.52 -32.37 0.33
CA LYS A 186 9.22 -31.58 -0.86
C LYS A 186 7.73 -31.65 -1.13
N LEU A 187 7.05 -30.52 -1.01
CA LEU A 187 5.60 -30.39 -0.99
C LEU A 187 5.14 -29.42 -2.09
N GLY A 188 4.14 -29.82 -2.86
CA GLY A 188 3.45 -28.91 -3.77
C GLY A 188 2.72 -27.81 -3.00
N ALA A 189 2.56 -26.64 -3.62
CA ALA A 189 2.00 -25.47 -2.94
C ALA A 189 0.56 -25.66 -2.40
N GLY A 190 -0.17 -26.63 -2.95
CA GLY A 190 -1.53 -26.97 -2.57
C GLY A 190 -1.66 -27.87 -1.35
N ILE A 191 -0.56 -28.42 -0.81
CA ILE A 191 -0.58 -29.27 0.39
C ILE A 191 -1.13 -28.49 1.58
N GLN A 192 -2.13 -29.07 2.26
CA GLN A 192 -2.73 -28.53 3.48
C GLN A 192 -2.09 -29.12 4.74
N GLY A 193 -2.43 -28.55 5.90
CA GLY A 193 -1.97 -29.06 7.20
C GLY A 193 -2.27 -30.53 7.41
N ALA A 194 -3.53 -30.95 7.18
CA ALA A 194 -3.95 -32.34 7.28
C ALA A 194 -3.15 -33.28 6.37
N ASP A 195 -2.99 -32.90 5.10
CA ASP A 195 -2.21 -33.65 4.10
C ASP A 195 -0.77 -33.91 4.58
N ALA A 196 -0.15 -32.88 5.16
CA ALA A 196 1.22 -32.94 5.64
C ALA A 196 1.37 -33.75 6.93
N VAL A 197 0.41 -33.66 7.85
CA VAL A 197 0.39 -34.46 9.08
C VAL A 197 0.27 -35.95 8.74
N GLU A 198 -0.67 -36.32 7.87
CA GLU A 198 -0.85 -37.72 7.47
C GLU A 198 0.36 -38.24 6.69
N PHE A 199 0.91 -37.42 5.78
CA PHE A 199 2.11 -37.80 5.04
C PHE A 199 3.34 -37.97 5.92
N ALA A 200 3.56 -37.08 6.88
CA ALA A 200 4.68 -37.17 7.81
C ALA A 200 4.57 -38.44 8.66
N ASN A 201 3.38 -38.71 9.23
CA ASN A 201 3.13 -39.88 10.06
C ASN A 201 3.34 -41.19 9.29
N ALA A 202 2.87 -41.28 8.04
CA ALA A 202 3.09 -42.45 7.18
C ALA A 202 4.58 -42.75 6.93
N ASN A 203 5.45 -41.75 7.10
CA ASN A 203 6.91 -41.88 6.94
C ASN A 203 7.67 -41.89 8.27
N GLY A 204 6.99 -41.97 9.42
CA GLY A 204 7.63 -41.96 10.74
C GLY A 204 8.31 -40.62 11.06
N LEU A 205 7.80 -39.53 10.49
CA LEU A 205 8.32 -38.18 10.62
C LEU A 205 7.22 -37.23 11.11
N THR A 206 7.61 -35.99 11.41
CA THR A 206 6.74 -34.92 11.90
C THR A 206 6.99 -33.64 11.09
N GLY A 207 5.93 -33.03 10.57
CA GLY A 207 5.94 -31.72 9.94
C GLY A 207 5.51 -30.61 10.91
N VAL A 208 5.59 -29.35 10.47
CA VAL A 208 5.19 -28.17 11.25
C VAL A 208 3.95 -27.51 10.60
N PRO A 209 2.73 -28.01 10.86
CA PRO A 209 1.49 -27.41 10.36
C PRO A 209 1.00 -26.28 11.27
N GLY A 210 0.04 -25.47 10.81
CA GLY A 210 -0.76 -24.61 11.68
C GLY A 210 -1.83 -25.42 12.45
N GLU A 211 -2.58 -24.75 13.34
CA GLU A 211 -3.63 -25.42 14.13
C GLU A 211 -4.83 -25.86 13.27
N CYS A 212 -5.26 -25.03 12.31
CA CYS A 212 -6.35 -25.36 11.40
C CYS A 212 -5.90 -26.36 10.32
N PRO A 213 -6.45 -27.59 10.26
CA PRO A 213 -5.97 -28.62 9.33
C PRO A 213 -6.11 -28.26 7.84
N THR A 214 -7.10 -27.42 7.52
CA THR A 214 -7.42 -27.01 6.15
C THR A 214 -6.53 -25.89 5.60
N VAL A 215 -5.67 -25.28 6.42
CA VAL A 215 -4.77 -24.21 5.98
C VAL A 215 -3.74 -24.75 4.99
N GLY A 216 -3.54 -24.03 3.87
CA GLY A 216 -2.51 -24.33 2.89
C GLY A 216 -1.13 -23.97 3.40
N LEU A 217 -0.21 -24.94 3.44
CA LEU A 217 1.10 -24.78 4.07
C LEU A 217 1.98 -23.70 3.41
N ALA A 218 1.83 -23.48 2.10
CA ALA A 218 2.60 -22.47 1.39
C ALA A 218 2.29 -21.05 1.90
N GLY A 219 1.02 -20.62 1.88
CA GLY A 219 0.63 -19.28 2.34
C GLY A 219 0.93 -19.04 3.82
N PHE A 220 0.73 -20.08 4.64
CA PHE A 220 1.12 -20.14 6.05
C PHE A 220 2.61 -19.85 6.25
N THR A 221 3.47 -20.61 5.57
CA THR A 221 4.92 -20.51 5.66
C THR A 221 5.43 -19.17 5.15
N LEU A 222 4.86 -18.67 4.05
CA LEU A 222 5.29 -17.42 3.42
C LEU A 222 5.12 -16.19 4.32
N GLY A 223 4.16 -16.20 5.25
CA GLY A 223 3.94 -15.10 6.20
C GLY A 223 4.62 -15.29 7.56
N GLY A 224 5.25 -16.44 7.83
CA GLY A 224 5.79 -16.82 9.12
C GLY A 224 5.29 -18.20 9.54
N GLY A 225 4.04 -18.27 10.00
CA GLY A 225 3.35 -19.52 10.35
C GLY A 225 3.68 -20.04 11.74
N HIS A 226 2.82 -19.77 12.72
CA HIS A 226 2.90 -20.38 14.05
C HIS A 226 2.18 -21.74 14.09
N SER A 227 2.58 -22.59 15.02
CA SER A 227 2.29 -24.03 15.02
C SER A 227 2.25 -24.57 16.45
N PRO A 228 1.49 -25.64 16.72
CA PRO A 228 1.57 -26.37 17.98
C PRO A 228 2.98 -26.91 18.30
N LEU A 229 3.89 -26.91 17.32
CA LEU A 229 5.29 -27.31 17.49
C LEU A 229 6.29 -26.15 17.41
N SER A 230 5.84 -24.90 17.43
CA SER A 230 6.72 -23.73 17.23
C SER A 230 7.81 -23.63 18.29
N THR A 231 7.48 -23.95 19.55
CA THR A 231 8.47 -23.92 20.64
C THR A 231 9.60 -24.93 20.41
N SER A 232 9.33 -26.04 19.73
CA SER A 232 10.32 -27.09 19.45
C SER A 232 11.09 -26.89 18.15
N PHE A 233 10.42 -26.42 17.10
CA PHE A 233 10.98 -26.42 15.74
C PHE A 233 10.98 -25.05 15.03
N GLY A 234 10.60 -23.98 15.74
CA GLY A 234 10.46 -22.63 15.17
C GLY A 234 9.19 -22.49 14.33
N LEU A 235 9.03 -21.32 13.69
CA LEU A 235 7.91 -21.04 12.80
C LEU A 235 7.98 -21.87 11.51
N GLY A 236 6.90 -21.94 10.74
CA GLY A 236 6.89 -22.58 9.42
C GLY A 236 8.00 -22.05 8.51
N ALA A 237 8.17 -20.72 8.46
CA ALA A 237 9.21 -20.03 7.72
C ALA A 237 10.65 -20.42 8.15
N ASP A 238 10.84 -20.80 9.42
CA ASP A 238 12.13 -21.23 9.95
C ASP A 238 12.54 -22.62 9.46
N ASN A 239 11.58 -23.39 8.96
CA ASN A 239 11.78 -24.75 8.45
C ASN A 239 12.01 -24.81 6.94
N THR A 240 12.01 -23.66 6.25
CA THR A 240 12.19 -23.59 4.80
C THR A 240 13.61 -23.93 4.37
N LEU A 241 13.76 -24.72 3.30
CA LEU A 241 15.04 -25.07 2.69
C LEU A 241 15.12 -24.56 1.25
N GLU A 242 14.01 -24.66 0.51
CA GLU A 242 13.93 -24.24 -0.90
C GLU A 242 12.50 -23.94 -1.33
N PHE A 243 12.34 -23.09 -2.35
CA PHE A 243 11.11 -22.91 -3.11
C PHE A 243 11.34 -23.13 -4.61
N GLU A 244 10.37 -23.73 -5.30
CA GLU A 244 10.21 -23.61 -6.75
C GLU A 244 9.10 -22.60 -7.04
N VAL A 245 9.43 -21.57 -7.81
CA VAL A 245 8.54 -20.43 -8.00
C VAL A 245 8.44 -19.98 -9.45
N VAL A 246 7.32 -19.34 -9.78
CA VAL A 246 7.14 -18.58 -11.02
C VAL A 246 7.23 -17.08 -10.72
N THR A 247 8.20 -16.43 -11.32
CA THR A 247 8.46 -14.98 -11.18
C THR A 247 7.44 -14.13 -11.94
N ALA A 248 7.41 -12.81 -11.70
CA ALA A 248 6.56 -11.88 -12.42
C ALA A 248 6.84 -11.84 -13.93
N ALA A 249 8.06 -12.23 -14.34
CA ALA A 249 8.45 -12.39 -15.73
C ALA A 249 7.98 -13.72 -16.36
N GLY A 250 7.25 -14.57 -15.61
CA GLY A 250 6.80 -15.88 -16.08
C GLY A 250 7.92 -16.92 -16.20
N ARG A 251 9.05 -16.73 -15.49
CA ARG A 251 10.16 -17.70 -15.42
C ARG A 251 10.01 -18.61 -14.20
N ILE A 252 10.25 -19.91 -14.38
CA ILE A 252 10.34 -20.90 -13.31
C ILE A 252 11.77 -20.89 -12.78
N VAL A 253 11.94 -20.67 -11.48
CA VAL A 253 13.27 -20.61 -10.83
C VAL A 253 13.22 -21.31 -9.47
N ARG A 254 14.37 -21.75 -8.97
CA ARG A 254 14.53 -22.23 -7.60
C ARG A 254 15.09 -21.12 -6.72
N ALA A 255 14.66 -21.07 -5.47
CA ALA A 255 15.15 -20.15 -4.46
C ALA A 255 15.50 -20.91 -3.19
N SER A 256 16.78 -20.94 -2.84
CA SER A 256 17.33 -21.57 -1.63
C SER A 256 18.39 -20.66 -1.00
N ALA A 257 19.00 -21.07 0.11
CA ALA A 257 20.11 -20.32 0.70
C ALA A 257 21.31 -20.10 -0.26
N ASN A 258 21.47 -20.96 -1.28
CA ASN A 258 22.62 -20.94 -2.19
C ASN A 258 22.25 -20.56 -3.64
N GLU A 259 20.96 -20.39 -3.96
CA GLU A 259 20.48 -20.04 -5.31
C GLU A 259 19.34 -19.03 -5.17
N ASN A 260 19.44 -17.85 -5.81
CA ASN A 260 18.44 -16.78 -5.68
C ASN A 260 18.11 -16.46 -4.20
N SER A 261 19.16 -16.37 -3.37
CA SER A 261 19.06 -16.34 -1.90
C SER A 261 18.30 -15.14 -1.35
N ASP A 262 18.26 -14.04 -2.10
CA ASP A 262 17.47 -12.86 -1.80
C ASP A 262 15.96 -13.11 -1.94
N LEU A 263 15.56 -13.87 -2.97
CA LEU A 263 14.17 -14.30 -3.15
C LEU A 263 13.77 -15.35 -2.10
N TYR A 264 14.66 -16.31 -1.81
CA TYR A 264 14.46 -17.29 -0.74
C TYR A 264 14.20 -16.59 0.59
N TRP A 265 15.09 -15.66 0.97
CA TRP A 265 14.96 -14.90 2.20
C TRP A 265 13.61 -14.17 2.29
N ALA A 266 13.16 -13.52 1.22
CA ALA A 266 11.90 -12.79 1.18
C ALA A 266 10.67 -13.72 1.23
N LEU A 267 10.71 -14.87 0.55
CA LEU A 267 9.63 -15.85 0.59
C LEU A 267 9.51 -16.50 1.97
N SER A 268 10.62 -16.68 2.70
CA SER A 268 10.60 -17.21 4.06
C SER A 268 10.15 -16.15 5.08
N GLY A 269 8.87 -15.76 5.07
CA GLY A 269 8.24 -14.91 6.10
C GLY A 269 7.95 -13.46 5.69
N GLY A 270 8.30 -13.05 4.46
CA GLY A 270 8.04 -11.70 3.95
C GLY A 270 6.63 -11.49 3.38
N GLY A 271 5.75 -12.48 3.48
CA GLY A 271 4.35 -12.42 3.08
C GLY A 271 4.05 -13.13 1.77
N ALA A 272 2.90 -13.82 1.74
CA ALA A 272 2.44 -14.57 0.58
C ALA A 272 2.09 -13.65 -0.61
N GLY A 273 2.26 -14.20 -1.82
CA GLY A 273 1.78 -13.59 -3.06
C GLY A 273 2.47 -12.31 -3.51
N ASN A 274 3.57 -11.87 -2.87
CA ASN A 274 4.20 -10.57 -3.14
C ASN A 274 5.40 -10.63 -4.10
N PHE A 275 6.19 -11.69 -4.08
CA PHE A 275 7.49 -11.73 -4.78
C PHE A 275 7.49 -12.69 -5.98
N ALA A 276 6.85 -13.84 -5.83
CA ALA A 276 6.71 -14.88 -6.84
C ALA A 276 5.54 -15.81 -6.46
N ILE A 277 5.10 -16.63 -7.42
CA ILE A 277 4.09 -17.66 -7.18
C ILE A 277 4.80 -18.96 -6.83
N VAL A 278 4.65 -19.42 -5.58
CA VAL A 278 5.20 -20.70 -5.14
C VAL A 278 4.42 -21.85 -5.77
N THR A 279 5.13 -22.81 -6.33
CA THR A 279 4.59 -24.03 -6.94
C THR A 279 4.95 -25.28 -6.15
N SER A 280 6.13 -25.31 -5.54
CA SER A 280 6.49 -26.26 -4.49
C SER A 280 7.46 -25.64 -3.49
N MET A 281 7.54 -26.22 -2.30
CA MET A 281 8.49 -25.85 -1.25
C MET A 281 9.12 -27.11 -0.64
N THR A 282 10.37 -26.98 -0.23
CA THR A 282 11.07 -28.01 0.56
C THR A 282 11.23 -27.50 1.98
N VAL A 283 10.77 -28.28 2.94
CA VAL A 283 10.83 -27.95 4.38
C VAL A 283 11.46 -29.08 5.18
N ARG A 284 12.06 -28.76 6.31
CA ARG A 284 12.65 -29.75 7.25
C ARG A 284 11.57 -30.72 7.73
N ALA A 285 11.94 -31.99 7.85
CA ALA A 285 11.15 -33.01 8.53
C ALA A 285 11.82 -33.40 9.84
N HIS A 286 11.01 -33.63 10.87
CA HIS A 286 11.49 -33.85 12.23
C HIS A 286 11.17 -35.27 12.70
N LYS A 287 11.87 -35.71 13.74
CA LYS A 287 11.49 -36.91 14.51
C LYS A 287 10.98 -36.48 15.87
N THR A 288 9.82 -36.99 16.26
CA THR A 288 9.27 -36.84 17.61
C THR A 288 8.93 -38.20 18.17
N SER A 289 9.13 -38.40 19.46
CA SER A 289 8.73 -39.61 20.18
C SER A 289 7.24 -39.56 20.51
N THR A 290 6.87 -38.94 21.62
CA THR A 290 5.50 -38.67 22.04
C THR A 290 5.28 -37.18 22.23
N ILE A 291 4.03 -36.77 22.21
CA ILE A 291 3.55 -35.43 22.49
C ILE A 291 2.77 -35.49 23.81
N GLY A 292 3.18 -34.65 24.77
CA GLY A 292 2.37 -34.36 25.94
C GLY A 292 1.31 -33.33 25.57
N GLY A 293 0.04 -33.68 25.75
CA GLY A 293 -1.10 -32.84 25.43
C GLY A 293 -1.98 -32.53 26.63
N ALA A 294 -2.69 -31.41 26.59
CA ALA A 294 -3.77 -31.13 27.54
C ALA A 294 -4.87 -30.23 26.98
N THR A 295 -6.08 -30.35 27.55
CA THR A 295 -7.13 -29.32 27.49
C THR A 295 -7.47 -28.83 28.89
N LEU A 296 -7.80 -27.55 29.05
CA LEU A 296 -8.44 -27.03 30.26
C LEU A 296 -9.61 -26.11 29.87
N THR A 297 -10.76 -26.25 30.53
CA THR A 297 -11.90 -25.34 30.38
C THR A 297 -12.35 -24.81 31.72
N LEU A 298 -12.54 -23.49 31.78
CA LEU A 298 -13.04 -22.76 32.94
C LEU A 298 -14.23 -21.89 32.49
N GLY A 299 -15.42 -22.18 33.01
CA GLY A 299 -16.58 -21.31 32.80
C GLY A 299 -16.50 -20.08 33.70
N ALA A 300 -17.03 -18.95 33.23
CA ALA A 300 -16.97 -17.70 34.00
C ALA A 300 -17.81 -17.71 35.28
N GLY A 301 -18.76 -18.64 35.42
CA GLY A 301 -19.63 -18.74 36.60
C GLY A 301 -20.44 -17.47 36.87
N SER A 302 -20.99 -17.38 38.08
CA SER A 302 -21.71 -16.20 38.58
C SER A 302 -20.78 -15.13 39.16
N ASP A 303 -19.63 -15.53 39.70
CA ASP A 303 -18.61 -14.62 40.23
C ASP A 303 -17.63 -14.20 39.13
N LYS A 304 -17.93 -13.08 38.48
CA LYS A 304 -17.14 -12.55 37.37
C LYS A 304 -15.76 -12.05 37.81
N ASP A 305 -15.63 -11.53 39.02
CA ASP A 305 -14.34 -11.04 39.51
C ASP A 305 -13.38 -12.19 39.79
N ALA A 306 -13.87 -13.28 40.38
CA ALA A 306 -13.07 -14.50 40.55
C ALA A 306 -12.63 -15.10 39.21
N TYR A 307 -13.52 -15.08 38.19
CA TYR A 307 -13.17 -15.51 36.84
C TYR A 307 -12.10 -14.63 36.20
N TYR A 308 -12.25 -13.31 36.23
CA TYR A 308 -11.24 -12.41 35.66
C TYR A 308 -9.90 -12.53 36.40
N ALA A 309 -9.91 -12.66 37.73
CA ALA A 309 -8.72 -12.94 38.52
C ALA A 309 -8.03 -14.27 38.11
N ALA A 310 -8.79 -15.27 37.67
CA ALA A 310 -8.24 -16.52 37.14
C ALA A 310 -7.63 -16.36 35.74
N VAL A 311 -8.26 -15.58 34.85
CA VAL A 311 -7.67 -15.24 33.54
C VAL A 311 -6.37 -14.46 33.72
N GLU A 312 -6.38 -13.49 34.63
CA GLU A 312 -5.19 -12.76 35.04
C GLU A 312 -4.12 -13.74 35.56
N LYS A 313 -4.45 -14.60 36.52
CA LYS A 313 -3.48 -15.57 37.04
C LYS A 313 -2.92 -16.51 35.97
N PHE A 314 -3.73 -16.88 34.97
CA PHE A 314 -3.26 -17.67 33.83
C PHE A 314 -2.18 -16.92 33.04
N HIS A 315 -2.41 -15.66 32.66
CA HIS A 315 -1.42 -14.85 31.93
C HIS A 315 -0.16 -14.58 32.76
N GLU A 316 -0.30 -14.39 34.07
CA GLU A 316 0.84 -14.24 34.99
C GLU A 316 1.73 -15.50 35.00
N LEU A 317 1.12 -16.69 34.99
CA LEU A 317 1.83 -17.98 35.02
C LEU A 317 2.35 -18.41 33.64
N LEU A 318 1.85 -17.81 32.56
CA LEU A 318 2.13 -18.23 31.18
C LEU A 318 3.62 -18.24 30.82
N PRO A 319 4.47 -17.27 31.21
CA PRO A 319 5.92 -17.38 31.02
C PRO A 319 6.54 -18.64 31.61
N ALA A 320 6.20 -18.97 32.87
CA ALA A 320 6.69 -20.17 33.52
C ALA A 320 6.18 -21.44 32.86
N MET A 321 4.94 -21.45 32.36
CA MET A 321 4.41 -22.58 31.56
C MET A 321 5.22 -22.78 30.28
N VAL A 322 5.50 -21.69 29.54
CA VAL A 322 6.23 -21.72 28.28
C VAL A 322 7.71 -22.13 28.47
N ASP A 323 8.30 -21.85 29.63
CA ASP A 323 9.68 -22.26 29.96
C ASP A 323 9.87 -23.77 30.04
N HIS A 324 8.78 -24.53 30.23
CA HIS A 324 8.80 -25.99 30.11
C HIS A 324 8.82 -26.48 28.66
N GLY A 325 8.82 -25.58 27.67
CA GLY A 325 8.86 -25.88 26.24
C GLY A 325 7.53 -26.12 25.50
N PRO A 326 6.31 -25.99 26.08
CA PRO A 326 5.10 -26.21 25.31
C PRO A 326 4.79 -25.04 24.37
N THR A 327 3.92 -25.29 23.41
CA THR A 327 3.03 -24.27 22.84
C THR A 327 1.69 -24.37 23.57
N VAL A 328 1.16 -23.24 24.03
CA VAL A 328 -0.11 -23.14 24.76
C VAL A 328 -1.06 -22.29 23.93
N VAL A 329 -2.11 -22.90 23.39
CA VAL A 329 -3.16 -22.20 22.64
C VAL A 329 -4.38 -22.07 23.52
N TYR A 330 -4.97 -20.88 23.54
CA TYR A 330 -6.17 -20.63 24.33
C TYR A 330 -7.10 -19.61 23.67
N LEU A 331 -8.36 -19.67 24.07
CA LEU A 331 -9.42 -18.72 23.73
C LEU A 331 -10.09 -18.26 25.03
N VAL A 332 -10.33 -16.96 25.16
CA VAL A 332 -10.96 -16.35 26.33
C VAL A 332 -12.04 -15.36 25.90
N THR A 333 -13.18 -15.44 26.56
CA THR A 333 -14.35 -14.57 26.37
C THR A 333 -14.91 -14.15 27.73
N GLY A 334 -15.95 -13.30 27.75
CA GLY A 334 -16.72 -13.05 28.97
C GLY A 334 -17.47 -14.28 29.53
N ALA A 335 -17.57 -15.37 28.74
CA ALA A 335 -18.26 -16.60 29.13
C ALA A 335 -17.32 -17.68 29.69
N GLY A 336 -16.04 -17.68 29.33
CA GLY A 336 -15.08 -18.67 29.82
C GLY A 336 -13.73 -18.64 29.11
N LEU A 337 -12.79 -19.38 29.70
CA LEU A 337 -11.43 -19.64 29.21
C LEU A 337 -11.33 -21.10 28.77
N SER A 338 -10.82 -21.32 27.57
CA SER A 338 -10.48 -22.64 27.04
C SER A 338 -9.02 -22.66 26.61
N ILE A 339 -8.22 -23.52 27.24
CA ILE A 339 -6.85 -23.84 26.81
C ILE A 339 -6.94 -25.13 26.00
N LYS A 340 -6.70 -25.05 24.70
CA LYS A 340 -6.79 -26.18 23.78
C LYS A 340 -6.02 -25.86 22.47
N PRO A 341 -4.96 -26.61 22.14
CA PRO A 341 -4.20 -27.54 23.00
C PRO A 341 -3.10 -26.85 23.82
N VAL A 342 -2.67 -27.54 24.89
CA VAL A 342 -1.24 -27.51 25.28
C VAL A 342 -0.52 -28.59 24.48
N THR A 343 0.60 -28.26 23.85
CA THR A 343 1.39 -29.19 23.03
C THR A 343 2.86 -29.14 23.45
N LEU A 344 3.41 -30.27 23.91
CA LEU A 344 4.82 -30.40 24.27
C LEU A 344 5.45 -31.59 23.56
N ALA A 345 6.37 -31.33 22.63
CA ALA A 345 7.05 -32.39 21.89
C ALA A 345 8.06 -33.15 22.76
N ASN A 346 8.23 -34.45 22.47
CA ASN A 346 9.11 -35.36 23.19
C ASN A 346 8.83 -35.42 24.71
N SER A 347 7.55 -35.45 25.07
CA SER A 347 7.10 -35.45 26.46
C SER A 347 5.81 -36.26 26.65
N THR A 348 5.26 -36.23 27.85
CA THR A 348 4.06 -36.98 28.26
C THR A 348 3.00 -36.07 28.87
N GLY A 349 1.74 -36.50 28.86
CA GLY A 349 0.64 -35.83 29.54
C GLY A 349 0.86 -35.70 31.04
N ASP A 350 1.55 -36.65 31.67
CA ASP A 350 1.93 -36.57 33.10
C ASP A 350 2.87 -35.39 33.37
N TYR A 351 3.86 -35.17 32.51
CA TYR A 351 4.74 -34.00 32.64
C TYR A 351 3.97 -32.69 32.46
N VAL A 352 3.05 -32.64 31.49
CA VAL A 352 2.17 -31.47 31.29
C VAL A 352 1.30 -31.22 32.52
N ARG A 353 0.74 -32.27 33.15
CA ARG A 353 -0.01 -32.17 34.41
C ARG A 353 0.86 -31.63 35.53
N ASP A 354 1.98 -32.28 35.82
CA ASP A 354 2.72 -32.10 37.06
C ASP A 354 3.66 -30.89 37.04
N LYS A 355 4.01 -30.39 35.85
CA LYS A 355 5.00 -29.30 35.69
C LYS A 355 4.43 -28.08 34.98
N VAL A 356 3.65 -28.28 33.92
CA VAL A 356 3.15 -27.16 33.10
C VAL A 356 1.88 -26.57 33.71
N LEU A 357 0.82 -27.38 33.90
CA LEU A 357 -0.49 -26.88 34.32
C LEU A 357 -0.71 -26.91 35.83
N ALA A 358 0.07 -27.68 36.61
CA ALA A 358 -0.08 -27.82 38.05
C ALA A 358 -0.29 -26.47 38.79
N PRO A 359 0.57 -25.44 38.62
CA PRO A 359 0.42 -24.18 39.34
C PRO A 359 -0.94 -23.49 39.09
N PHE A 360 -1.46 -23.59 37.88
CA PHE A 360 -2.75 -22.98 37.53
C PHE A 360 -3.93 -23.82 38.01
N THR A 361 -3.89 -25.15 37.84
CA THR A 361 -4.96 -26.03 38.34
C THR A 361 -5.07 -26.02 39.87
N GLU A 362 -3.94 -25.92 40.57
CA GLU A 362 -3.90 -25.78 42.04
C GLU A 362 -4.52 -24.44 42.48
N TYR A 363 -4.19 -23.35 41.78
CA TYR A 363 -4.82 -22.05 42.00
C TYR A 363 -6.34 -22.12 41.82
N LEU A 364 -6.82 -22.67 40.70
CA LEU A 364 -8.26 -22.79 40.43
C LEU A 364 -8.98 -23.60 41.53
N THR A 365 -8.36 -24.72 41.95
CA THR A 365 -8.89 -25.58 43.02
C THR A 365 -8.97 -24.82 44.34
N LYS A 366 -7.91 -24.10 44.70
CA LYS A 366 -7.84 -23.31 45.94
C LYS A 366 -8.89 -22.19 45.98
N GLN A 367 -9.20 -21.58 44.83
CA GLN A 367 -10.25 -20.56 44.70
C GLN A 367 -11.67 -21.16 44.58
N GLY A 368 -11.82 -22.49 44.60
CA GLY A 368 -13.13 -23.14 44.45
C GLY A 368 -13.73 -23.01 43.04
N LEU A 369 -12.91 -22.68 42.03
CA LEU A 369 -13.34 -22.51 40.65
C LEU A 369 -13.46 -23.86 39.95
N LYS A 370 -14.69 -24.22 39.54
CA LYS A 370 -14.97 -25.45 38.81
C LYS A 370 -14.36 -25.39 37.41
N HIS A 371 -13.44 -26.31 37.14
CA HIS A 371 -12.77 -26.43 35.85
C HIS A 371 -12.70 -27.91 35.44
N THR A 372 -12.54 -28.15 34.14
CA THR A 372 -12.29 -29.48 33.58
C THR A 372 -10.91 -29.48 32.95
N VAL A 373 -10.12 -30.51 33.22
CA VAL A 373 -8.79 -30.68 32.63
C VAL A 373 -8.61 -32.13 32.15
N SER A 374 -7.98 -32.31 30.99
CA SER A 374 -7.63 -33.61 30.44
C SER A 374 -6.20 -33.61 29.92
N TYR A 375 -5.54 -34.77 29.96
CA TYR A 375 -4.15 -34.93 29.57
C TYR A 375 -4.02 -36.10 28.59
N SER A 376 -3.08 -36.02 27.66
CA SER A 376 -2.81 -37.10 26.69
C SER A 376 -1.31 -37.30 26.46
N THR A 377 -0.94 -38.52 26.09
CA THR A 377 0.40 -38.88 25.62
C THR A 377 0.22 -39.62 24.30
N LEU A 378 0.47 -38.94 23.18
CA LEU A 378 0.13 -39.45 21.84
C LEU A 378 1.29 -39.24 20.87
N ARG A 379 1.26 -39.91 19.72
CA ARG A 379 2.09 -39.48 18.57
C ARG A 379 1.49 -38.21 17.98
N PHE A 380 2.30 -37.43 17.25
CA PHE A 380 1.86 -36.12 16.78
C PHE A 380 0.59 -36.14 15.92
N ARG A 381 0.43 -37.13 15.02
CA ARG A 381 -0.80 -37.25 14.21
C ARG A 381 -2.05 -37.46 15.06
N ASP A 382 -1.97 -38.33 16.07
CA ASP A 382 -3.10 -38.65 16.94
C ASP A 382 -3.40 -37.51 17.93
N HIS A 383 -2.35 -36.79 18.38
CA HIS A 383 -2.49 -35.52 19.10
C HIS A 383 -3.22 -34.48 18.24
N TYR A 384 -2.78 -34.29 17.00
CA TYR A 384 -3.38 -33.32 16.08
C TYR A 384 -4.84 -33.67 15.75
N GLU A 385 -5.18 -34.95 15.55
CA GLU A 385 -6.57 -35.42 15.41
C GLU A 385 -7.41 -35.10 16.66
N LEU A 386 -6.90 -35.40 17.86
CA LEU A 386 -7.63 -35.18 19.10
C LEU A 386 -7.94 -33.69 19.35
N TYR A 387 -6.98 -32.81 19.08
CA TYR A 387 -7.10 -31.41 19.45
C TYR A 387 -7.60 -30.52 18.30
N ASN A 388 -7.25 -30.84 17.05
CA ASN A 388 -7.54 -30.02 15.87
C ASN A 388 -8.43 -30.71 14.84
N GLY A 389 -8.72 -31.99 14.99
CA GLY A 389 -9.60 -32.76 14.11
C GLY A 389 -11.09 -32.42 14.26
N PRO A 390 -11.98 -33.20 13.61
CA PRO A 390 -11.63 -34.41 12.83
C PRO A 390 -10.91 -34.08 11.52
N LEU A 391 -9.83 -34.80 11.20
CA LEU A 391 -9.14 -34.63 9.93
C LEU A 391 -9.99 -35.17 8.75
N PRO A 392 -9.91 -34.54 7.55
CA PRO A 392 -8.98 -33.48 7.16
C PRO A 392 -9.48 -32.05 7.40
N ASN A 393 -10.73 -31.86 7.85
CA ASN A 393 -11.37 -30.53 7.84
C ASN A 393 -11.16 -29.76 9.14
N GLY A 394 -11.03 -30.47 10.27
CA GLY A 394 -11.00 -29.89 11.60
C GLY A 394 -12.38 -29.43 12.08
N HIS A 395 -12.39 -28.65 13.16
CA HIS A 395 -13.63 -28.19 13.82
C HIS A 395 -13.80 -26.66 13.84
N ILE A 396 -12.88 -25.92 13.22
CA ILE A 396 -12.90 -24.45 13.19
C ILE A 396 -13.63 -24.01 11.93
N GLU A 397 -14.75 -23.31 12.10
CA GLU A 397 -15.55 -22.76 11.01
C GLU A 397 -14.92 -21.50 10.41
N SER A 398 -15.23 -21.23 9.14
CA SER A 398 -14.89 -20.00 8.43
C SER A 398 -15.89 -18.86 8.71
N SER A 399 -15.48 -17.61 8.45
CA SER A 399 -16.33 -16.41 8.55
C SER A 399 -17.04 -16.23 9.91
N GLN A 400 -16.41 -16.63 11.02
CA GLN A 400 -16.99 -16.42 12.35
C GLN A 400 -16.65 -15.05 12.97
N PHE A 401 -15.49 -14.49 12.60
CA PHE A 401 -14.95 -13.30 13.25
C PHE A 401 -14.37 -12.29 12.28
N GLN A 402 -14.42 -11.02 12.67
CA GLN A 402 -13.50 -10.00 12.20
C GLN A 402 -12.27 -9.98 13.10
N TYR A 403 -11.10 -9.67 12.56
CA TYR A 403 -9.84 -9.86 13.27
C TYR A 403 -9.07 -8.55 13.47
N GLY A 404 -8.44 -8.46 14.65
CA GLY A 404 -7.25 -7.67 14.92
C GLY A 404 -6.20 -8.57 15.58
N GLY A 405 -4.94 -8.16 15.60
CA GLY A 405 -3.89 -8.99 16.21
C GLY A 405 -2.66 -8.21 16.62
N ARG A 406 -1.93 -8.75 17.60
CA ARG A 406 -0.69 -8.17 18.14
C ARG A 406 0.25 -9.25 18.65
N LEU A 407 1.54 -9.11 18.39
CA LEU A 407 2.56 -9.89 19.08
C LEU A 407 2.80 -9.29 20.46
N ILE A 408 2.64 -10.09 21.51
CA ILE A 408 2.88 -9.67 22.89
C ILE A 408 4.32 -10.06 23.25
N PRO A 409 5.23 -9.09 23.48
CA PRO A 409 6.58 -9.37 23.94
C PRO A 409 6.56 -10.09 25.29
N ARG A 410 7.48 -11.02 25.50
CA ARG A 410 7.63 -11.74 26.77
C ARG A 410 7.82 -10.78 27.95
N SER A 411 8.61 -9.73 27.75
CA SER A 411 8.88 -8.70 28.76
C SER A 411 7.62 -8.00 29.28
N VAL A 412 6.53 -7.96 28.50
CA VAL A 412 5.27 -7.35 28.94
C VAL A 412 4.61 -8.17 30.03
N LEU A 413 4.68 -9.51 29.96
CA LEU A 413 4.15 -10.38 31.01
C LEU A 413 5.09 -10.47 32.23
N GLU A 414 6.38 -10.23 32.04
CA GLU A 414 7.37 -10.29 33.13
C GLU A 414 7.49 -8.98 33.91
N ASN A 415 7.44 -7.83 33.21
CA ASN A 415 7.75 -6.52 33.80
C ASN A 415 6.55 -5.57 33.88
N ASP A 416 5.61 -5.64 32.92
CA ASP A 416 4.52 -4.67 32.76
C ASP A 416 3.12 -5.31 32.90
N TYR A 417 3.06 -6.44 33.60
CA TYR A 417 1.88 -7.31 33.65
C TYR A 417 0.61 -6.58 34.14
N ALA A 418 0.74 -5.70 35.14
CA ALA A 418 -0.40 -4.99 35.72
C ALA A 418 -1.11 -4.04 34.74
N ALA A 419 -0.40 -3.50 33.74
CA ALA A 419 -1.01 -2.69 32.69
C ALA A 419 -1.68 -3.58 31.64
N PHE A 420 -1.00 -4.67 31.26
CA PHE A 420 -1.52 -5.65 30.31
C PHE A 420 -2.83 -6.30 30.78
N SER A 421 -2.89 -6.75 32.04
CA SER A 421 -4.07 -7.40 32.61
C SER A 421 -5.32 -6.50 32.57
N LYS A 422 -5.16 -5.20 32.86
CA LYS A 422 -6.23 -4.20 32.74
C LYS A 422 -6.76 -4.07 31.32
N VAL A 423 -5.86 -4.08 30.33
CA VAL A 423 -6.25 -4.06 28.90
C VAL A 423 -7.04 -5.32 28.55
N ILE A 424 -6.54 -6.50 28.91
CA ILE A 424 -7.25 -7.77 28.66
C ILE A 424 -8.65 -7.76 29.28
N ARG A 425 -8.78 -7.33 30.54
CA ARG A 425 -10.08 -7.22 31.22
C ARG A 425 -11.01 -6.22 30.53
N SER A 426 -10.49 -5.08 30.06
CA SER A 426 -11.27 -4.08 29.32
C SER A 426 -11.81 -4.64 28.00
N LEU A 427 -10.96 -5.33 27.23
CA LEU A 427 -11.35 -5.96 25.97
C LEU A 427 -12.42 -7.04 26.18
N LEU A 428 -12.25 -7.91 27.18
CA LEU A 428 -13.23 -8.93 27.51
C LEU A 428 -14.56 -8.33 27.98
N SER A 429 -14.51 -7.27 28.79
CA SER A 429 -15.71 -6.55 29.25
C SER A 429 -16.45 -5.85 28.10
N SER A 430 -15.74 -5.55 27.01
CA SER A 430 -16.29 -5.00 25.77
C SER A 430 -16.89 -6.08 24.84
N GLY A 431 -16.87 -7.35 25.25
CA GLY A 431 -17.47 -8.46 24.50
C GLY A 431 -16.58 -9.08 23.43
N LEU A 432 -15.28 -8.75 23.39
CA LEU A 432 -14.36 -9.34 22.42
C LEU A 432 -14.04 -10.80 22.76
N VAL A 433 -13.80 -11.58 21.70
CA VAL A 433 -13.13 -12.87 21.79
C VAL A 433 -11.64 -12.64 21.64
N LEU A 434 -10.83 -13.14 22.58
CA LEU A 434 -9.37 -13.10 22.50
C LEU A 434 -8.84 -14.51 22.36
N ALA A 435 -7.90 -14.72 21.44
CA ALA A 435 -7.16 -15.95 21.30
C ALA A 435 -5.66 -15.68 21.45
N GLY A 436 -4.93 -16.63 22.00
CA GLY A 436 -3.48 -16.55 22.16
C GLY A 436 -2.81 -17.84 21.73
N SER A 437 -1.79 -17.72 20.89
CA SER A 437 -0.87 -18.81 20.56
C SER A 437 0.47 -18.50 21.22
N SER A 438 0.75 -19.14 22.35
CA SER A 438 1.85 -18.81 23.24
C SER A 438 2.97 -19.85 23.19
N GLY A 439 4.22 -19.41 23.19
CA GLY A 439 5.38 -20.28 23.07
C GLY A 439 6.67 -19.48 22.93
N THR A 440 7.75 -20.18 22.56
CA THR A 440 9.03 -19.53 22.22
C THR A 440 9.26 -19.62 20.72
N PHE A 441 9.45 -18.48 20.05
CA PHE A 441 9.57 -18.43 18.59
C PHE A 441 11.02 -18.17 18.12
N ASN A 442 11.97 -18.89 18.70
CA ASN A 442 13.38 -18.77 18.33
C ASN A 442 13.65 -19.36 16.94
N ALA A 443 14.50 -18.70 16.16
CA ALA A 443 14.97 -19.25 14.90
C ALA A 443 16.03 -20.33 15.15
N PRO A 444 15.97 -21.49 14.47
CA PRO A 444 17.08 -22.43 14.44
C PRO A 444 18.37 -21.77 13.96
N LYS A 445 19.52 -22.25 14.45
CA LYS A 445 20.84 -21.73 14.08
C LYS A 445 21.04 -21.76 12.56
N GLY A 446 21.56 -20.66 12.00
CA GLY A 446 21.90 -20.55 10.57
C GLY A 446 20.73 -20.23 9.64
N VAL A 447 19.50 -20.10 10.15
CA VAL A 447 18.35 -19.67 9.34
C VAL A 447 18.49 -18.20 8.96
N SER A 448 18.33 -17.90 7.67
CA SER A 448 18.24 -16.54 7.15
C SER A 448 16.89 -16.36 6.47
N ASN A 449 16.00 -15.57 7.09
CA ASN A 449 14.64 -15.40 6.61
C ASN A 449 14.07 -14.00 6.95
N ALA A 450 12.94 -13.66 6.36
CA ALA A 450 12.29 -12.35 6.48
C ALA A 450 11.19 -12.29 7.54
N VAL A 451 11.13 -13.28 8.44
CA VAL A 451 10.22 -13.25 9.59
C VAL A 451 10.41 -11.93 10.35
N LEU A 452 9.31 -11.26 10.65
CA LEU A 452 9.28 -10.03 11.43
C LEU A 452 10.07 -10.21 12.74
N PRO A 453 11.11 -9.39 13.02
CA PRO A 453 11.99 -9.61 14.17
C PRO A 453 11.28 -9.62 15.53
N ALA A 454 10.14 -8.93 15.66
CA ALA A 454 9.32 -8.90 16.87
C ALA A 454 8.88 -10.31 17.34
N TRP A 455 8.73 -11.28 16.43
CA TRP A 455 8.45 -12.67 16.78
C TRP A 455 9.46 -13.24 17.76
N ARG A 456 10.75 -12.89 17.63
CA ARG A 456 11.83 -13.47 18.43
C ARG A 456 11.81 -13.00 19.89
N LYS A 457 11.06 -11.93 20.18
CA LYS A 457 10.84 -11.40 21.52
C LYS A 457 9.42 -11.69 22.04
N ALA A 458 8.54 -12.18 21.18
CA ALA A 458 7.15 -12.46 21.53
C ALA A 458 7.07 -13.75 22.35
N ILE A 459 6.22 -13.73 23.38
CA ILE A 459 5.75 -14.95 24.04
C ILE A 459 4.44 -15.44 23.41
N MET A 460 3.74 -14.57 22.68
CA MET A 460 2.40 -14.86 22.18
C MET A 460 2.06 -14.05 20.93
N SER A 461 1.41 -14.71 19.97
CA SER A 461 0.56 -14.04 18.98
C SER A 461 -0.86 -13.98 19.54
N MET A 462 -1.37 -12.78 19.81
CA MET A 462 -2.71 -12.57 20.33
C MET A 462 -3.62 -12.03 19.23
N GLN A 463 -4.71 -12.74 18.97
CA GLN A 463 -5.79 -12.30 18.09
C GLN A 463 -6.95 -11.78 18.95
N MET A 464 -7.64 -10.77 18.42
CA MET A 464 -8.92 -10.30 18.95
C MET A 464 -9.96 -10.35 17.84
N GLY A 465 -11.22 -10.59 18.19
CA GLY A 465 -12.28 -10.53 17.20
C GLY A 465 -13.66 -10.18 17.72
N THR A 466 -14.45 -9.63 16.80
CA THR A 466 -15.89 -9.40 16.91
C THR A 466 -16.61 -10.45 16.08
N LEU A 467 -17.84 -10.81 16.47
CA LEU A 467 -18.64 -11.82 15.77
C LEU A 467 -19.08 -11.30 14.40
N TRP A 468 -19.04 -12.17 13.39
CA TRP A 468 -19.48 -11.89 12.04
C TRP A 468 -20.98 -12.14 11.83
N ASP A 469 -21.67 -11.21 11.17
CA ASP A 469 -23.02 -11.41 10.65
C ASP A 469 -23.25 -10.55 9.38
N VAL A 470 -23.34 -11.22 8.23
CA VAL A 470 -23.53 -10.56 6.92
C VAL A 470 -24.83 -9.75 6.83
N LYS A 471 -25.86 -10.09 7.62
CA LYS A 471 -27.14 -9.37 7.63
C LYS A 471 -27.04 -8.02 8.33
N ARG A 472 -25.98 -7.82 9.13
CA ARG A 472 -25.71 -6.60 9.90
C ARG A 472 -24.52 -5.83 9.32
N TRP A 473 -24.50 -5.66 8.00
CA TRP A 473 -23.33 -5.14 7.28
C TRP A 473 -22.79 -3.81 7.82
N ASP A 474 -23.67 -2.85 8.12
CA ASP A 474 -23.26 -1.55 8.66
C ASP A 474 -22.63 -1.68 10.06
N ASP A 475 -23.14 -2.60 10.88
CA ASP A 475 -22.53 -2.93 12.17
C ASP A 475 -21.16 -3.59 11.97
N MET A 476 -21.00 -4.48 10.99
CA MET A 476 -19.71 -5.12 10.69
C MET A 476 -18.65 -4.10 10.25
N LEU A 477 -19.05 -3.08 9.49
CA LEU A 477 -18.16 -1.96 9.17
C LEU A 477 -17.77 -1.17 10.43
N ALA A 478 -18.74 -0.87 11.29
CA ALA A 478 -18.50 -0.15 12.53
C ALA A 478 -17.64 -0.95 13.53
N ASP A 479 -17.86 -2.25 13.64
CA ASP A 479 -17.13 -3.13 14.55
C ASP A 479 -15.69 -3.33 14.10
N GLN A 480 -15.42 -3.46 12.79
CA GLN A 480 -14.04 -3.40 12.30
C GLN A 480 -13.37 -2.06 12.66
N LYS A 481 -14.09 -0.94 12.48
CA LYS A 481 -13.57 0.38 12.83
C LYS A 481 -13.20 0.47 14.31
N LYS A 482 -14.01 -0.12 15.21
CA LYS A 482 -13.68 -0.21 16.64
C LYS A 482 -12.45 -1.07 16.89
N ILE A 483 -12.28 -2.19 16.18
CA ILE A 483 -11.03 -2.97 16.25
C ILE A 483 -9.84 -2.05 15.97
N THR A 484 -9.87 -1.30 14.86
CA THR A 484 -8.78 -0.42 14.44
C THR A 484 -8.54 0.77 15.37
N GLU A 485 -9.60 1.48 15.77
CA GLU A 485 -9.51 2.80 16.40
C GLU A 485 -9.64 2.77 17.93
N VAL A 486 -10.16 1.69 18.51
CA VAL A 486 -10.47 1.62 19.95
C VAL A 486 -9.77 0.44 20.63
N TYR A 487 -9.84 -0.76 20.07
CA TYR A 487 -9.35 -1.97 20.74
C TYR A 487 -7.86 -2.20 20.50
N MET A 488 -7.40 -2.16 19.24
CA MET A 488 -5.98 -2.30 18.90
C MET A 488 -5.07 -1.27 19.59
N PRO A 489 -5.42 0.03 19.69
CA PRO A 489 -4.60 1.01 20.39
C PRO A 489 -4.32 0.67 21.86
N GLN A 490 -5.25 0.00 22.56
CA GLN A 490 -5.03 -0.42 23.94
C GLN A 490 -3.93 -1.47 24.05
N LEU A 491 -3.90 -2.48 23.17
CA LEU A 491 -2.80 -3.44 23.12
C LEU A 491 -1.48 -2.80 22.67
N ILE A 492 -1.53 -1.87 21.72
CA ILE A 492 -0.34 -1.15 21.23
C ILE A 492 0.30 -0.35 22.37
N ALA A 493 -0.51 0.32 23.20
CA ALA A 493 -0.03 1.13 24.33
C ALA A 493 0.80 0.32 25.35
N VAL A 494 0.46 -0.96 25.54
CA VAL A 494 1.19 -1.88 26.44
C VAL A 494 2.20 -2.77 25.70
N THR A 495 2.38 -2.61 24.39
CA THR A 495 3.36 -3.34 23.57
C THR A 495 4.14 -2.43 22.61
N PRO A 496 4.73 -1.32 23.10
CA PRO A 496 5.43 -0.36 22.24
C PRO A 496 6.61 -1.03 21.50
N GLY A 497 6.80 -0.66 20.24
CA GLY A 497 7.86 -1.23 19.39
C GLY A 497 7.70 -2.70 18.99
N SER A 498 6.61 -3.36 19.41
CA SER A 498 6.23 -4.68 18.89
C SER A 498 5.58 -4.56 17.51
N GLY A 499 5.27 -5.70 16.89
CA GLY A 499 4.55 -5.76 15.63
C GLY A 499 3.38 -6.74 15.67
N THR A 500 2.93 -7.16 14.49
CA THR A 500 1.80 -8.08 14.36
C THR A 500 2.12 -9.14 13.32
N TYR A 501 1.65 -10.36 13.56
CA TYR A 501 1.64 -11.41 12.55
C TYR A 501 0.72 -11.04 11.38
N MET A 502 1.31 -10.76 10.22
CA MET A 502 0.59 -10.24 9.04
C MET A 502 -0.53 -11.13 8.49
N ASN A 503 -0.59 -12.42 8.86
CA ASN A 503 -1.66 -13.31 8.42
C ASN A 503 -2.89 -13.25 9.33
N GLU A 504 -2.77 -12.73 10.56
CA GLU A 504 -3.81 -12.70 11.59
C GLU A 504 -3.90 -11.30 12.22
N ALA A 505 -3.83 -10.29 11.37
CA ALA A 505 -3.80 -8.88 11.74
C ALA A 505 -5.12 -8.15 11.40
N ASP A 506 -5.20 -6.87 11.79
CA ASP A 506 -6.25 -5.97 11.32
C ASP A 506 -5.98 -5.56 9.86
N PHE A 507 -6.94 -5.73 8.96
CA PHE A 507 -6.78 -5.33 7.55
C PHE A 507 -6.72 -3.82 7.33
N ASN A 508 -7.14 -3.04 8.32
CA ASN A 508 -7.00 -1.59 8.36
C ASN A 508 -5.76 -1.12 9.14
N GLN A 509 -4.85 -2.03 9.50
CA GLN A 509 -3.66 -1.72 10.31
C GLN A 509 -2.94 -0.43 9.87
N PRO A 510 -2.94 0.62 10.71
CA PRO A 510 -2.11 1.80 10.47
C PRO A 510 -0.63 1.43 10.60
N ASN A 511 0.24 2.15 9.91
CA ASN A 511 1.70 1.94 9.95
C ASN A 511 2.11 0.49 9.63
N TRP A 512 1.32 -0.22 8.82
CA TRP A 512 1.50 -1.63 8.46
C TRP A 512 2.92 -1.99 7.96
N LYS A 513 3.64 -1.05 7.35
CA LYS A 513 5.03 -1.25 6.90
C LYS A 513 5.94 -1.62 8.07
N GLU A 514 5.88 -0.82 9.15
CA GLU A 514 6.63 -1.07 10.38
C GLU A 514 6.06 -2.28 11.13
N VAL A 515 4.74 -2.37 11.24
CA VAL A 515 4.07 -3.39 12.06
C VAL A 515 4.23 -4.81 11.51
N PHE A 516 4.21 -5.00 10.19
CA PHE A 516 4.29 -6.32 9.56
C PHE A 516 5.71 -6.70 9.14
N TYR A 517 6.58 -5.73 8.84
CA TYR A 517 7.91 -6.01 8.29
C TYR A 517 9.05 -5.44 9.14
N GLY A 518 8.81 -4.37 9.90
CA GLY A 518 9.80 -3.73 10.77
C GLY A 518 11.09 -3.41 10.01
N THR A 519 12.24 -3.74 10.61
CA THR A 519 13.56 -3.49 10.02
C THR A 519 13.84 -4.29 8.74
N ASN A 520 12.98 -5.26 8.37
CA ASN A 520 13.13 -6.00 7.12
C ASN A 520 12.60 -5.23 5.89
N TRP A 521 11.87 -4.12 6.09
CA TRP A 521 11.15 -3.41 5.02
C TRP A 521 12.04 -3.05 3.82
N ASP A 522 13.17 -2.37 4.04
CA ASP A 522 14.02 -1.87 2.94
C ASP A 522 14.61 -3.02 2.11
N ARG A 523 15.01 -4.11 2.77
CA ARG A 523 15.52 -5.30 2.08
C ARG A 523 14.42 -6.01 1.30
N LEU A 524 13.23 -6.16 1.87
CA LEU A 524 12.07 -6.71 1.16
C LEU A 524 11.71 -5.86 -0.05
N MET A 525 11.75 -4.54 0.08
CA MET A 525 11.51 -3.61 -1.02
C MET A 525 12.56 -3.78 -2.13
N ALA A 526 13.85 -3.89 -1.80
CA ALA A 526 14.88 -4.17 -2.79
C ALA A 526 14.62 -5.48 -3.56
N VAL A 527 14.23 -6.55 -2.86
CA VAL A 527 13.87 -7.84 -3.48
C VAL A 527 12.64 -7.70 -4.38
N LYS A 528 11.60 -6.99 -3.92
CA LYS A 528 10.37 -6.73 -4.70
C LYS A 528 10.70 -5.99 -6.00
N LYS A 529 11.50 -4.93 -5.97
CA LYS A 529 11.93 -4.19 -7.18
C LYS A 529 12.71 -5.07 -8.16
N LYS A 530 13.53 -5.99 -7.65
CA LYS A 530 14.32 -6.91 -8.48
C LYS A 530 13.46 -7.97 -9.17
N TRP A 531 12.55 -8.61 -8.43
CA TRP A 531 11.82 -9.79 -8.92
C TRP A 531 10.45 -9.48 -9.53
N ASP A 532 9.87 -8.33 -9.20
CA ASP A 532 8.62 -7.84 -9.76
C ASP A 532 8.65 -6.30 -9.96
N PRO A 533 9.47 -5.81 -10.89
CA PRO A 533 9.65 -4.37 -11.14
C PRO A 533 8.40 -3.66 -11.64
N LYS A 534 7.41 -4.40 -12.17
CA LYS A 534 6.14 -3.86 -12.69
C LYS A 534 5.00 -3.99 -11.69
N SER A 535 5.30 -4.43 -10.46
CA SER A 535 4.32 -4.65 -9.39
C SER A 535 3.11 -5.47 -9.86
N LEU A 536 3.36 -6.51 -10.67
CA LEU A 536 2.34 -7.43 -11.17
C LEU A 536 1.63 -8.15 -10.01
N PHE A 537 2.41 -8.60 -9.04
CA PHE A 537 1.91 -9.23 -7.85
C PHE A 537 1.52 -8.17 -6.83
N TYR A 538 0.23 -8.08 -6.56
CA TYR A 538 -0.35 -7.12 -5.63
C TYR A 538 -1.08 -7.86 -4.51
N ASN A 539 -0.79 -7.49 -3.27
CA ASN A 539 -1.60 -7.86 -2.11
C ASN A 539 -1.87 -6.62 -1.27
N TRP A 540 -3.07 -6.52 -0.72
CA TRP A 540 -3.39 -5.47 0.24
C TRP A 540 -2.41 -5.50 1.42
N ARG A 541 -1.78 -4.36 1.73
CA ARG A 541 -0.71 -4.22 2.76
C ARG A 541 0.51 -5.13 2.52
N GLY A 542 0.72 -5.57 1.29
CA GLY A 542 1.93 -6.23 0.82
C GLY A 542 3.08 -5.26 0.60
N VAL A 543 4.31 -5.76 0.50
CA VAL A 543 5.49 -4.95 0.14
C VAL A 543 5.27 -4.31 -1.23
N ASN A 544 5.42 -2.99 -1.31
CA ASN A 544 5.13 -2.16 -2.50
C ASN A 544 3.66 -2.12 -2.93
N SER A 545 2.72 -2.46 -2.05
CA SER A 545 1.29 -2.42 -2.38
C SER A 545 0.74 -1.00 -2.54
N GLU A 546 1.41 0.00 -1.96
CA GLU A 546 1.07 1.41 -2.03
C GLU A 546 1.14 2.00 -3.45
N VAL A 547 1.78 1.31 -4.39
CA VAL A 547 1.80 1.69 -5.81
C VAL A 547 0.48 1.37 -6.52
N TRP A 548 -0.51 0.84 -5.81
CA TRP A 548 -1.83 0.54 -6.35
C TRP A 548 -2.91 1.15 -5.46
N SER A 549 -3.89 1.81 -6.10
CA SER A 549 -5.19 2.08 -5.50
C SER A 549 -6.22 1.12 -6.07
N VAL A 550 -7.20 0.76 -5.26
CA VAL A 550 -8.35 -0.03 -5.70
C VAL A 550 -9.58 0.83 -5.49
N ALA A 551 -10.26 1.18 -6.58
CA ALA A 551 -11.49 1.94 -6.54
C ALA A 551 -12.66 1.10 -6.00
N GLN A 552 -13.81 1.72 -5.73
CA GLN A 552 -14.98 1.04 -5.18
C GLN A 552 -15.54 -0.04 -6.11
N ASP A 553 -15.40 0.12 -7.42
CA ASP A 553 -15.75 -0.88 -8.45
C ASP A 553 -14.72 -2.03 -8.54
N GLY A 554 -13.68 -1.98 -7.70
CA GLY A 554 -12.59 -2.95 -7.67
C GLY A 554 -11.49 -2.70 -8.72
N ARG A 555 -11.59 -1.62 -9.51
CA ARG A 555 -10.58 -1.26 -10.50
C ARG A 555 -9.26 -0.92 -9.83
N GLN A 556 -8.24 -1.70 -10.14
CA GLN A 556 -6.89 -1.49 -9.66
C GLN A 556 -6.19 -0.47 -10.57
N THR A 557 -5.87 0.69 -10.01
CA THR A 557 -5.14 1.77 -10.69
C THR A 557 -3.72 1.80 -10.17
N ASP A 558 -2.76 1.69 -11.09
CA ASP A 558 -1.35 1.96 -10.87
C ASP A 558 -1.28 3.41 -10.42
N LEU A 559 -1.23 3.55 -9.10
CA LEU A 559 -0.54 4.66 -8.52
C LEU A 559 0.92 4.34 -8.79
N LYS A 560 1.38 4.55 -10.05
CA LYS A 560 2.76 4.99 -10.22
C LYS A 560 2.94 5.97 -9.08
N MET A 561 3.91 5.75 -8.19
CA MET A 561 4.14 6.72 -7.12
C MET A 561 4.16 8.08 -7.80
N ALA A 562 3.09 8.85 -7.58
CA ALA A 562 2.82 9.94 -8.49
C ALA A 562 2.08 11.09 -7.85
N PRO A 563 2.44 12.31 -8.30
CA PRO A 563 3.26 12.49 -9.48
C PRO A 563 4.66 12.92 -9.10
N VAL A 564 5.62 12.06 -9.43
CA VAL A 564 6.80 12.60 -10.09
C VAL A 564 6.28 13.37 -11.30
N CYS A 565 6.30 14.70 -11.23
CA CYS A 565 5.90 15.58 -12.33
C CYS A 565 7.12 16.28 -12.91
N LYS A 566 7.08 16.58 -14.19
CA LYS A 566 8.17 17.21 -14.93
C LYS A 566 7.86 18.67 -15.19
N ILE A 567 8.62 19.56 -14.56
CA ILE A 567 8.53 21.01 -14.77
C ILE A 567 9.63 21.43 -15.73
N ALA A 568 9.26 22.02 -16.86
CA ALA A 568 10.16 22.70 -17.77
C ALA A 568 10.31 24.16 -17.36
N ILE A 569 11.52 24.55 -16.93
CA ILE A 569 11.91 25.97 -16.76
C ILE A 569 12.64 26.44 -18.02
N ILE A 570 12.24 27.58 -18.56
CA ILE A 570 12.70 28.12 -19.84
C ILE A 570 13.30 29.50 -19.61
N GLN A 571 14.61 29.58 -19.53
CA GLN A 571 15.34 30.83 -19.35
C GLN A 571 15.78 31.38 -20.70
N PHE A 572 15.38 32.60 -21.02
CA PHE A 572 15.94 33.37 -22.13
C PHE A 572 15.65 34.86 -21.95
N GLU A 573 16.51 35.69 -22.53
CA GLU A 573 16.33 37.13 -22.51
C GLU A 573 15.42 37.55 -23.68
N PRO A 574 14.31 38.27 -23.41
CA PRO A 574 13.44 38.77 -24.46
C PRO A 574 14.07 40.00 -25.14
N LYS A 575 13.92 40.09 -26.46
CA LYS A 575 14.29 41.30 -27.19
C LYS A 575 13.26 42.41 -26.93
N ALA A 576 13.74 43.63 -26.70
CA ALA A 576 12.89 44.80 -26.50
C ALA A 576 11.84 44.94 -27.61
N ILE A 577 10.55 44.97 -27.21
CA ILE A 577 9.39 45.24 -28.08
C ILE A 577 9.25 44.27 -29.29
N ALA A 578 9.90 43.11 -29.27
CA ALA A 578 9.93 42.17 -30.39
C ALA A 578 8.93 41.00 -30.23
N LEU A 579 7.64 41.31 -30.05
CA LEU A 579 6.61 40.33 -29.65
C LEU A 579 6.58 39.06 -30.50
N GLN A 580 6.63 39.20 -31.83
CA GLN A 580 6.54 38.07 -32.74
C GLN A 580 7.78 37.16 -32.64
N GLU A 581 8.97 37.76 -32.58
CA GLU A 581 10.23 37.00 -32.46
C GLU A 581 10.32 36.30 -31.11
N ASN A 582 9.99 37.03 -30.04
CA ASN A 582 9.97 36.50 -28.68
C ASN A 582 8.94 35.36 -28.52
N PHE A 583 7.74 35.51 -29.09
CA PHE A 583 6.74 34.45 -29.10
C PHE A 583 7.22 33.22 -29.89
N ALA A 584 7.86 33.41 -31.05
CA ALA A 584 8.39 32.29 -31.83
C ALA A 584 9.47 31.50 -31.05
N LYS A 585 10.32 32.22 -30.30
CA LYS A 585 11.31 31.62 -29.39
C LYS A 585 10.62 30.84 -28.27
N ALA A 586 9.65 31.44 -27.60
CA ALA A 586 8.86 30.78 -26.55
C ALA A 586 8.13 29.52 -27.06
N GLU A 587 7.46 29.61 -28.21
CA GLU A 587 6.77 28.49 -28.86
C GLU A 587 7.73 27.34 -29.16
N SER A 588 8.93 27.63 -29.69
CA SER A 588 9.96 26.62 -29.95
C SER A 588 10.35 25.87 -28.68
N HIS A 589 10.59 26.60 -27.57
CA HIS A 589 10.91 25.98 -26.29
C HIS A 589 9.74 25.18 -25.70
N LEU A 590 8.50 25.65 -25.82
CA LEU A 590 7.31 24.93 -25.37
C LEU A 590 7.12 23.62 -26.13
N ARG A 591 7.32 23.62 -27.45
CA ARG A 591 7.31 22.40 -28.27
C ARG A 591 8.42 21.44 -27.86
N ALA A 592 9.62 21.96 -27.59
CA ALA A 592 10.72 21.16 -27.09
C ALA A 592 10.43 20.58 -25.69
N ALA A 593 9.83 21.34 -24.77
CA ALA A 593 9.41 20.89 -23.45
C ALA A 593 8.40 19.74 -23.56
N ALA A 594 7.36 19.89 -24.38
CA ALA A 594 6.38 18.85 -24.65
C ALA A 594 7.03 17.58 -25.23
N SER A 595 7.98 17.73 -26.17
CA SER A 595 8.72 16.59 -26.74
C SER A 595 9.57 15.83 -25.72
N LYS A 596 10.02 16.50 -24.65
CA LYS A 596 10.74 15.91 -23.52
C LYS A 596 9.81 15.36 -22.44
N GLY A 597 8.49 15.41 -22.66
CA GLY A 597 7.47 14.89 -21.74
C GLY A 597 7.30 15.73 -20.48
N ALA A 598 7.51 17.05 -20.57
CA ALA A 598 7.17 17.95 -19.47
C ALA A 598 5.64 17.98 -19.25
N ASP A 599 5.22 17.99 -17.98
CA ASP A 599 3.81 18.12 -17.58
C ASP A 599 3.41 19.60 -17.48
N ILE A 600 4.35 20.45 -17.10
CA ILE A 600 4.20 21.89 -16.92
C ILE A 600 5.39 22.60 -17.58
N ALA A 601 5.15 23.70 -18.27
CA ALA A 601 6.19 24.60 -18.76
C ALA A 601 6.00 26.02 -18.21
N LEU A 602 7.09 26.61 -17.72
CA LEU A 602 7.14 27.94 -17.12
C LEU A 602 8.10 28.82 -17.93
N LEU A 603 7.60 30.00 -18.34
CA LEU A 603 8.35 31.03 -19.07
C LEU A 603 8.66 32.24 -18.16
N PRO A 604 9.61 33.12 -18.55
CA PRO A 604 10.00 34.30 -17.77
C PRO A 604 8.95 35.43 -17.74
N GLU A 605 9.09 36.35 -16.81
CA GLU A 605 8.32 37.61 -16.80
C GLU A 605 8.74 38.50 -17.98
N PHE A 606 7.79 39.27 -18.53
CA PHE A 606 7.97 40.17 -19.68
C PHE A 606 8.57 39.52 -20.93
N HIS A 607 8.47 38.20 -21.08
CA HIS A 607 9.09 37.44 -22.17
C HIS A 607 8.63 37.89 -23.57
N LEU A 608 7.50 38.59 -23.72
CA LEU A 608 7.03 39.12 -25.01
C LEU A 608 7.57 40.52 -25.33
N THR A 609 7.61 41.42 -24.34
CA THR A 609 7.89 42.85 -24.56
C THR A 609 9.27 43.27 -24.11
N SER A 610 9.94 42.46 -23.28
CA SER A 610 10.95 42.94 -22.33
C SER A 610 10.38 44.01 -21.38
N TRP A 611 11.21 44.56 -20.50
CA TRP A 611 10.86 45.68 -19.62
C TRP A 611 11.53 46.97 -20.10
N GLU A 612 10.81 47.76 -20.90
CA GLU A 612 11.31 48.98 -21.55
C GLU A 612 10.27 50.12 -21.46
N PRO A 613 9.91 50.58 -20.24
CA PRO A 613 8.79 51.49 -20.04
C PRO A 613 8.95 52.86 -20.71
N GLU A 614 10.19 53.28 -20.96
CA GLU A 614 10.53 54.54 -21.64
C GLU A 614 10.51 54.42 -23.17
N HIS A 615 10.39 53.20 -23.73
CA HIS A 615 10.32 53.02 -25.17
C HIS A 615 8.98 53.56 -25.72
N PRO A 616 8.98 54.40 -26.78
CA PRO A 616 7.76 55.04 -27.29
C PRO A 616 6.63 54.06 -27.65
N GLU A 617 7.00 52.85 -28.06
CA GLU A 617 6.06 51.79 -28.46
C GLU A 617 5.69 50.82 -27.33
N PHE A 618 6.19 50.98 -26.11
CA PHE A 618 5.98 50.02 -25.01
C PHE A 618 4.50 49.84 -24.64
N VAL A 619 3.75 50.94 -24.59
CA VAL A 619 2.31 50.90 -24.30
C VAL A 619 1.53 50.23 -25.44
N SER A 620 1.86 50.52 -26.70
CA SER A 620 1.24 49.86 -27.86
C SER A 620 1.58 48.37 -27.93
N ALA A 621 2.83 48.01 -27.62
CA ALA A 621 3.31 46.65 -27.51
C ALA A 621 2.55 45.88 -26.40
N SER A 622 2.31 46.53 -25.26
CA SER A 622 1.52 45.97 -24.16
C SER A 622 0.05 45.73 -24.55
N LYS A 623 -0.53 46.59 -25.39
CA LYS A 623 -1.87 46.36 -25.96
C LYS A 623 -1.88 45.13 -26.87
N GLU A 624 -0.84 44.96 -27.69
CA GLU A 624 -0.73 43.82 -28.59
C GLU A 624 -0.45 42.50 -27.84
N SER A 625 0.36 42.51 -26.78
CA SER A 625 0.75 41.30 -26.04
C SER A 625 -0.44 40.56 -25.44
N ALA A 626 -1.49 41.27 -25.02
CA ALA A 626 -2.73 40.66 -24.53
C ALA A 626 -3.36 39.68 -25.56
N SER A 627 -3.21 39.94 -26.86
CA SER A 627 -3.74 39.07 -27.92
C SER A 627 -3.03 37.70 -27.99
N TYR A 628 -1.80 37.60 -27.50
CA TYR A 628 -0.98 36.38 -27.53
C TYR A 628 -1.43 35.33 -26.50
N LEU A 629 -2.23 35.70 -25.49
CA LEU A 629 -2.79 34.75 -24.54
C LEU A 629 -3.56 33.62 -25.25
N SER A 630 -4.36 33.98 -26.26
CA SER A 630 -5.12 33.02 -27.07
C SER A 630 -4.21 32.03 -27.82
N LYS A 631 -3.02 32.46 -28.24
CA LYS A 631 -2.02 31.60 -28.89
C LYS A 631 -1.42 30.61 -27.89
N TYR A 632 -1.16 31.03 -26.66
CA TYR A 632 -0.70 30.13 -25.60
C TYR A 632 -1.79 29.12 -25.17
N GLN A 633 -3.07 29.53 -25.12
CA GLN A 633 -4.18 28.60 -24.89
C GLN A 633 -4.23 27.52 -25.98
N HIS A 634 -4.03 27.93 -27.24
CA HIS A 634 -3.94 26.99 -28.36
C HIS A 634 -2.74 26.04 -28.22
N LEU A 635 -1.57 26.54 -27.80
CA LEU A 635 -0.39 25.70 -27.56
C LEU A 635 -0.60 24.71 -26.40
N ALA A 636 -1.16 25.14 -25.27
CA ALA A 636 -1.46 24.26 -24.13
C ALA A 636 -2.41 23.12 -24.53
N LYS A 637 -3.42 23.44 -25.35
CA LYS A 637 -4.33 22.46 -25.95
C LYS A 637 -3.62 21.53 -26.94
N ALA A 638 -2.90 22.09 -27.90
CA ALA A 638 -2.31 21.33 -29.01
C ALA A 638 -1.15 20.43 -28.57
N LEU A 639 -0.33 20.90 -27.63
CA LEU A 639 0.81 20.15 -27.09
C LEU A 639 0.42 19.26 -25.90
N ASN A 640 -0.81 19.41 -25.39
CA ASN A 640 -1.30 18.71 -24.21
C ASN A 640 -0.34 18.84 -23.01
N ILE A 641 0.09 20.08 -22.73
CA ILE A 641 0.99 20.46 -21.63
C ILE A 641 0.40 21.65 -20.89
N ASN A 642 0.59 21.72 -19.56
CA ASN A 642 0.19 22.90 -18.80
C ASN A 642 1.21 24.03 -19.03
N ILE A 643 0.74 25.26 -19.20
CA ILE A 643 1.62 26.38 -19.54
C ILE A 643 1.38 27.53 -18.56
N VAL A 644 2.45 28.00 -17.93
CA VAL A 644 2.54 29.33 -17.34
C VAL A 644 3.30 30.19 -18.34
N PRO A 645 2.61 31.02 -19.14
CA PRO A 645 3.19 31.61 -20.33
C PRO A 645 4.15 32.76 -20.00
N GLY A 646 4.69 32.86 -18.79
CA GLY A 646 5.42 34.03 -18.32
C GLY A 646 4.46 35.07 -17.80
N THR A 647 4.78 36.34 -18.02
CA THR A 647 3.81 37.43 -17.81
C THR A 647 3.47 38.16 -19.09
N ILE A 648 2.24 38.66 -19.14
CA ILE A 648 1.69 39.46 -20.22
C ILE A 648 1.36 40.82 -19.62
N CYS A 649 1.98 41.87 -20.15
CA CYS A 649 1.59 43.23 -19.80
C CYS A 649 0.28 43.56 -20.52
N GLU A 650 -0.69 44.13 -19.82
CA GLU A 650 -2.03 44.38 -20.33
C GLU A 650 -2.46 45.80 -20.02
N VAL A 651 -3.17 46.43 -20.96
CA VAL A 651 -3.79 47.74 -20.75
C VAL A 651 -5.24 47.56 -20.33
N HIS A 652 -5.60 48.14 -19.19
CA HIS A 652 -6.94 48.14 -18.63
C HIS A 652 -7.46 49.57 -18.53
N LYS A 653 -8.78 49.75 -18.64
CA LYS A 653 -9.40 51.06 -18.35
C LYS A 653 -9.56 51.21 -16.84
N VAL A 654 -9.16 52.35 -16.31
CA VAL A 654 -9.43 52.69 -14.91
C VAL A 654 -10.94 52.88 -14.74
N PRO A 655 -11.59 52.17 -13.80
CA PRO A 655 -13.03 52.33 -13.57
C PRO A 655 -13.39 53.79 -13.29
N ASN A 656 -14.38 54.32 -14.01
CA ASN A 656 -14.83 55.71 -13.91
C ASN A 656 -13.78 56.80 -14.29
N SER A 657 -12.71 56.44 -15.02
CA SER A 657 -11.80 57.41 -15.66
C SER A 657 -11.63 57.12 -17.15
N ASN A 658 -11.16 58.12 -17.90
CA ASN A 658 -10.67 57.94 -19.28
C ASN A 658 -9.21 57.45 -19.31
N ASP A 659 -8.57 57.31 -18.14
CA ASP A 659 -7.19 56.87 -18.03
C ASP A 659 -7.06 55.36 -18.26
N GLU A 660 -5.94 54.99 -18.87
CA GLU A 660 -5.51 53.62 -19.04
C GLU A 660 -4.45 53.28 -17.99
N GLU A 661 -4.46 52.05 -17.49
CA GLU A 661 -3.44 51.54 -16.59
C GLU A 661 -2.82 50.25 -17.15
N LEU A 662 -1.54 50.06 -16.86
CA LEU A 662 -0.83 48.83 -17.21
C LEU A 662 -0.82 47.86 -16.04
N ARG A 663 -1.13 46.60 -16.32
CA ARG A 663 -1.11 45.51 -15.35
C ARG A 663 -0.17 44.41 -15.83
N ASN A 664 0.64 43.88 -14.92
CA ASN A 664 1.51 42.74 -15.18
C ASN A 664 0.81 41.45 -14.72
N MET A 665 0.40 40.63 -15.68
CA MET A 665 -0.49 39.48 -15.47
C MET A 665 0.24 38.17 -15.78
N ALA A 666 0.15 37.20 -14.87
CA ALA A 666 0.54 35.82 -15.11
C ALA A 666 -0.73 34.95 -15.23
N TYR A 667 -0.66 33.91 -16.06
CA TYR A 667 -1.77 32.96 -16.27
C TYR A 667 -1.32 31.52 -16.05
N PHE A 668 -2.26 30.64 -15.69
CA PHE A 668 -2.05 29.19 -15.76
C PHE A 668 -3.04 28.58 -16.76
N LEU A 669 -2.51 27.88 -17.77
CA LEU A 669 -3.27 27.30 -18.86
C LEU A 669 -3.27 25.78 -18.78
N ALA A 670 -4.46 25.17 -18.77
CA ALA A 670 -4.64 23.74 -18.65
C ALA A 670 -4.21 22.95 -19.90
N ALA A 671 -3.49 21.85 -19.68
CA ALA A 671 -3.17 20.88 -20.71
C ALA A 671 -4.43 20.35 -21.41
N GLY A 672 -4.38 20.24 -22.74
CA GLY A 672 -5.41 19.56 -23.54
C GLY A 672 -6.71 20.35 -23.75
N THR A 673 -7.01 21.35 -22.91
CA THR A 673 -8.17 22.24 -23.07
C THR A 673 -7.76 23.66 -23.45
N GLY A 674 -6.63 24.16 -22.94
CA GLY A 674 -6.24 25.56 -23.03
C GLY A 674 -7.06 26.49 -22.13
N GLU A 675 -7.82 25.95 -21.19
CA GLU A 675 -8.61 26.73 -20.23
C GLU A 675 -7.69 27.51 -19.28
N ILE A 676 -8.10 28.73 -18.91
CA ILE A 676 -7.40 29.54 -17.91
C ILE A 676 -7.84 29.05 -16.53
N CYS A 677 -6.96 28.34 -15.81
CA CYS A 677 -7.23 27.90 -14.44
C CYS A 677 -7.09 29.04 -13.42
N SER A 678 -6.19 30.00 -13.70
CA SER A 678 -5.92 31.13 -12.83
C SER A 678 -5.31 32.30 -13.58
N ALA A 679 -5.57 33.50 -13.08
CA ALA A 679 -4.99 34.77 -13.50
C ALA A 679 -4.48 35.51 -12.25
N TYR A 680 -3.23 35.92 -12.27
CA TYR A 680 -2.57 36.57 -11.15
C TYR A 680 -1.99 37.91 -11.60
N GLN A 681 -2.38 38.99 -10.95
CA GLN A 681 -1.77 40.32 -11.13
C GLN A 681 -0.65 40.51 -10.10
N LYS A 682 0.50 41.04 -10.54
CA LYS A 682 1.63 41.34 -9.66
C LYS A 682 1.19 42.28 -8.54
N LYS A 683 1.49 41.91 -7.29
CA LYS A 683 1.11 42.69 -6.10
C LYS A 683 2.25 43.54 -5.61
N ASN A 684 3.44 42.96 -5.47
CA ASN A 684 4.60 43.71 -5.03
C ASN A 684 5.38 44.21 -6.23
N LEU A 685 5.11 45.46 -6.63
CA LEU A 685 5.84 46.12 -7.70
C LEU A 685 7.26 46.50 -7.23
N TRP A 686 8.24 46.11 -8.03
CA TRP A 686 9.61 46.60 -7.88
C TRP A 686 9.61 48.12 -8.04
N HIS A 687 10.46 48.83 -7.31
CA HIS A 687 10.37 50.29 -7.22
C HIS A 687 10.43 51.05 -8.58
N PRO A 688 11.17 50.61 -9.62
CA PRO A 688 11.15 51.22 -10.96
C PRO A 688 9.88 50.90 -11.75
N GLU A 689 9.10 49.88 -11.36
CA GLU A 689 7.84 49.53 -12.02
C GLU A 689 6.68 50.39 -11.53
N ARG A 690 6.76 50.89 -10.29
CA ARG A 690 5.67 51.64 -9.62
C ARG A 690 5.16 52.87 -10.38
N PRO A 691 6.00 53.63 -11.12
CA PRO A 691 5.50 54.74 -11.92
C PRO A 691 4.67 54.31 -13.14
N HIS A 692 4.79 53.06 -13.58
CA HIS A 692 4.24 52.60 -14.86
C HIS A 692 3.16 51.52 -14.72
N LEU A 693 3.19 50.71 -13.66
CA LEU A 693 2.26 49.61 -13.43
C LEU A 693 1.32 49.85 -12.25
N THR A 694 0.09 49.33 -12.36
CA THR A 694 -0.85 49.24 -11.24
C THR A 694 -0.73 47.90 -10.52
N SER A 695 -0.63 47.96 -9.19
CA SER A 695 -0.63 46.79 -8.31
C SER A 695 -2.04 46.34 -7.90
N SER A 696 -2.22 45.05 -7.60
CA SER A 696 -3.42 44.51 -6.93
C SER A 696 -3.26 44.24 -5.43
N THR A 697 -2.49 45.08 -4.70
CA THR A 697 -2.16 44.93 -3.26
C THR A 697 -3.33 44.55 -2.33
N HIS A 698 -4.56 44.92 -2.67
CA HIS A 698 -5.75 44.66 -1.86
C HIS A 698 -6.41 43.29 -2.08
N THR A 699 -5.91 42.49 -3.04
CA THR A 699 -6.45 41.15 -3.33
C THR A 699 -5.70 40.06 -2.54
N PRO A 700 -6.38 39.06 -1.94
CA PRO A 700 -5.71 37.95 -1.27
C PRO A 700 -4.89 37.07 -2.23
N HIS A 701 -3.84 36.42 -1.74
CA HIS A 701 -3.18 35.36 -2.51
C HIS A 701 -3.97 34.06 -2.32
N THR A 702 -4.38 33.43 -3.41
CA THR A 702 -5.19 32.21 -3.40
C THR A 702 -4.56 31.13 -4.26
N ALA A 703 -4.67 29.89 -3.81
CA ALA A 703 -4.25 28.71 -4.54
C ALA A 703 -5.40 28.18 -5.41
N PHE A 704 -5.07 27.45 -6.48
CA PHE A 704 -6.06 26.92 -7.42
C PHE A 704 -5.73 25.49 -7.83
N ASP A 705 -6.74 24.70 -8.18
CA ASP A 705 -6.55 23.34 -8.67
C ASP A 705 -5.93 23.35 -10.06
N ILE A 706 -4.95 22.50 -10.29
CA ILE A 706 -4.37 22.26 -11.62
C ILE A 706 -4.77 20.87 -12.14
N PRO A 707 -4.63 20.58 -13.45
CA PRO A 707 -4.99 19.30 -14.06
C PRO A 707 -4.09 18.11 -13.68
N LEU A 708 -3.59 18.08 -12.44
CA LEU A 708 -2.77 17.02 -11.84
C LEU A 708 -3.42 16.55 -10.53
N LYS A 709 -3.12 15.32 -10.12
CA LYS A 709 -3.64 14.72 -8.88
C LYS A 709 -2.52 14.03 -8.10
N HIS A 710 -2.59 14.15 -6.78
CA HIS A 710 -1.79 13.37 -5.82
C HIS A 710 -2.14 11.88 -5.90
N ALA A 711 -1.25 11.03 -5.38
CA ALA A 711 -1.46 9.57 -5.31
C ALA A 711 -2.74 9.17 -4.57
N ASN A 712 -3.19 10.00 -3.62
CA ASN A 712 -4.45 9.81 -2.87
C ASN A 712 -5.69 10.33 -3.61
N GLY A 713 -5.56 10.80 -4.85
CA GLY A 713 -6.66 11.30 -5.68
C GLY A 713 -7.05 12.76 -5.46
N LYS A 714 -6.46 13.46 -4.48
CA LYS A 714 -6.68 14.90 -4.27
C LYS A 714 -6.11 15.70 -5.45
N PRO A 715 -6.77 16.79 -5.88
CA PRO A 715 -6.17 17.73 -6.85
C PRO A 715 -4.83 18.25 -6.32
N VAL A 716 -3.85 18.38 -7.20
CA VAL A 716 -2.66 19.20 -6.90
C VAL A 716 -3.10 20.66 -6.99
N ARG A 717 -2.73 21.46 -5.99
CA ARG A 717 -3.02 22.90 -5.98
C ARG A 717 -1.76 23.70 -6.28
N ALA A 718 -1.90 24.76 -7.07
CA ALA A 718 -0.83 25.66 -7.42
C ALA A 718 -1.07 27.07 -6.87
N GLY A 719 0.03 27.79 -6.64
CA GLY A 719 0.04 29.24 -6.40
C GLY A 719 0.84 29.95 -7.49
N MET A 720 0.56 31.25 -7.67
CA MET A 720 1.27 32.11 -8.61
C MET A 720 1.73 33.38 -7.90
N LEU A 721 2.98 33.75 -8.18
CA LEU A 721 3.64 34.99 -7.76
C LEU A 721 4.46 35.53 -8.93
N ILE A 722 4.83 36.80 -8.93
CA ILE A 722 5.65 37.38 -9.99
C ILE A 722 6.87 38.08 -9.38
N CYS A 723 8.07 37.60 -9.76
CA CYS A 723 9.35 38.26 -9.50
C CYS A 723 9.54 38.77 -8.06
N TRP A 724 9.47 40.09 -7.85
CA TRP A 724 9.68 40.75 -6.56
C TRP A 724 8.73 40.27 -5.44
N ASP A 725 7.61 39.62 -5.76
CA ASP A 725 6.79 38.91 -4.77
C ASP A 725 7.60 37.87 -3.97
N LEU A 726 8.69 37.34 -4.52
CA LEU A 726 9.64 36.43 -3.84
C LEU A 726 10.18 37.01 -2.51
N ALA A 727 10.38 38.32 -2.45
CA ALA A 727 10.95 38.99 -1.28
C ALA A 727 10.01 38.98 -0.06
N PHE A 728 8.73 38.62 -0.23
CA PHE A 728 7.70 38.71 0.80
C PHE A 728 7.24 37.31 1.28
N PRO A 729 7.73 36.80 2.42
CA PRO A 729 7.32 35.51 2.98
C PRO A 729 5.80 35.33 3.12
N GLU A 730 5.09 36.42 3.39
CA GLU A 730 3.65 36.44 3.67
C GLU A 730 2.85 35.95 2.47
N ALA A 731 3.31 36.22 1.25
CA ALA A 731 2.68 35.76 0.02
C ALA A 731 2.69 34.23 -0.08
N PHE A 732 3.80 33.59 0.28
CA PHE A 732 3.94 32.13 0.29
C PHE A 732 3.09 31.51 1.39
N LYS A 733 3.11 32.09 2.59
CA LYS A 733 2.28 31.64 3.71
C LYS A 733 0.80 31.67 3.35
N ALA A 734 0.32 32.73 2.70
CA ALA A 734 -1.06 32.83 2.26
C ALA A 734 -1.43 31.72 1.26
N LEU A 735 -0.60 31.48 0.24
CA LEU A 735 -0.82 30.43 -0.76
C LEU A 735 -0.81 29.03 -0.14
N VAL A 736 0.13 28.75 0.76
CA VAL A 736 0.27 27.45 1.41
C VAL A 736 -0.80 27.20 2.47
N ASN A 737 -1.26 28.25 3.15
CA ASN A 737 -2.42 28.17 4.03
C ASN A 737 -3.69 27.82 3.25
N ASP A 738 -3.84 28.32 2.01
CA ASP A 738 -4.88 27.90 1.06
C ASP A 738 -4.52 26.59 0.33
N GLY A 739 -3.47 25.88 0.75
CA GLY A 739 -3.18 24.52 0.31
C GLY A 739 -2.35 24.38 -0.97
N ALA A 740 -1.63 25.41 -1.41
CA ALA A 740 -0.72 25.29 -2.56
C ALA A 740 0.35 24.20 -2.33
N ASP A 741 0.56 23.33 -3.32
CA ASP A 741 1.63 22.32 -3.38
C ASP A 741 2.84 22.84 -4.17
N ILE A 742 2.59 23.59 -5.25
CA ILE A 742 3.61 24.15 -6.15
C ILE A 742 3.37 25.66 -6.30
N ILE A 743 4.42 26.46 -6.24
CA ILE A 743 4.36 27.92 -6.47
C ILE A 743 5.21 28.26 -7.69
N PHE A 744 4.57 28.87 -8.70
CA PHE A 744 5.23 29.29 -9.95
C PHE A 744 5.57 30.78 -9.89
N ILE A 745 6.79 31.12 -10.30
CA ILE A 745 7.33 32.48 -10.23
C ILE A 745 8.04 32.84 -11.55
N PRO A 746 7.31 33.31 -12.58
CA PRO A 746 7.92 34.00 -13.70
C PRO A 746 8.62 35.27 -13.21
N SER A 747 9.84 35.52 -13.68
CA SER A 747 10.70 36.61 -13.20
C SER A 747 11.53 37.26 -14.30
N TYR A 748 11.80 38.55 -14.12
CA TYR A 748 12.69 39.38 -14.92
C TYR A 748 13.67 40.06 -13.96
N TRP A 749 14.72 39.33 -13.58
CA TRP A 749 15.65 39.71 -12.52
C TRP A 749 17.10 39.49 -12.96
N PHE A 750 17.91 40.54 -12.96
CA PHE A 750 19.29 40.55 -13.42
C PHE A 750 20.27 40.69 -12.26
N MET A 751 21.51 40.22 -12.46
CA MET A 751 22.55 40.31 -11.42
C MET A 751 23.00 41.74 -11.11
N SER A 752 22.63 42.70 -11.97
CA SER A 752 22.87 44.14 -11.81
C SER A 752 21.79 44.86 -11.01
N ASP A 753 20.72 44.20 -10.56
CA ASP A 753 19.57 44.85 -9.93
C ASP A 753 19.88 45.46 -8.55
N ALA A 754 21.01 45.06 -7.94
CA ALA A 754 21.57 45.71 -6.74
C ALA A 754 22.11 47.14 -7.01
N GLY A 755 22.24 47.54 -8.28
CA GLY A 755 22.90 48.77 -8.71
C GLY A 755 24.43 48.73 -8.51
N ASP A 756 25.11 49.77 -9.00
CA ASP A 756 26.58 49.85 -8.96
C ASP A 756 27.12 49.80 -7.52
N GLU A 757 26.52 50.55 -6.58
CA GLU A 757 26.94 50.57 -5.18
C GLU A 757 26.77 49.19 -4.49
N GLY A 758 25.69 48.47 -4.82
CA GLY A 758 25.47 47.12 -4.30
C GLY A 758 26.43 46.10 -4.90
N GLY A 759 26.71 46.22 -6.20
CA GLY A 759 27.66 45.38 -6.93
C GLY A 759 29.11 45.59 -6.46
N ASP A 760 29.50 46.82 -6.14
CA ASP A 760 30.81 47.16 -5.56
C ASP A 760 31.01 46.52 -4.19
N LEU A 761 29.95 46.40 -3.38
CA LEU A 761 29.99 45.73 -2.07
C LEU A 761 30.02 44.21 -2.19
N ASN A 762 29.18 43.65 -3.06
CA ASN A 762 29.13 42.22 -3.33
C ASN A 762 28.58 41.97 -4.75
N PRO A 763 29.44 41.61 -5.72
CA PRO A 763 29.01 41.37 -7.10
C PRO A 763 28.13 40.13 -7.26
N ASP A 764 28.06 39.26 -6.23
CA ASP A 764 27.21 38.07 -6.20
C ASP A 764 25.97 38.24 -5.30
N SER A 765 25.64 39.47 -4.86
CA SER A 765 24.54 39.74 -3.92
C SER A 765 23.19 39.20 -4.41
N GLU A 766 22.83 39.44 -5.67
CA GLU A 766 21.58 39.00 -6.27
C GLU A 766 21.53 37.47 -6.42
N ARG A 767 22.63 36.86 -6.88
CA ARG A 767 22.78 35.41 -6.97
C ARG A 767 22.59 34.77 -5.59
N LEU A 768 23.22 35.35 -4.56
CA LEU A 768 23.12 34.88 -3.19
C LEU A 768 21.69 35.01 -2.66
N PHE A 769 21.04 36.15 -2.89
CA PHE A 769 19.66 36.38 -2.50
C PHE A 769 18.72 35.33 -3.11
N LEU A 770 18.77 35.13 -4.42
CA LEU A 770 17.90 34.16 -5.11
C LEU A 770 18.08 32.74 -4.57
N ASN A 771 19.33 32.28 -4.40
CA ASN A 771 19.60 30.93 -3.87
C ASN A 771 19.03 30.75 -2.46
N CYS A 772 19.29 31.73 -1.58
CA CYS A 772 18.86 31.68 -0.19
C CYS A 772 17.34 31.76 -0.08
N ALA A 773 16.72 32.74 -0.76
CA ALA A 773 15.29 32.96 -0.70
C ALA A 773 14.51 31.77 -1.26
N LEU A 774 14.86 31.28 -2.47
CA LEU A 774 14.10 30.19 -3.09
C LEU A 774 14.19 28.89 -2.29
N THR A 775 15.36 28.58 -1.75
CA THR A 775 15.53 27.42 -0.86
C THR A 775 14.74 27.60 0.43
N ALA A 776 14.87 28.75 1.08
CA ALA A 776 14.13 29.05 2.32
C ALA A 776 12.62 28.96 2.11
N ARG A 777 12.08 29.52 1.01
CA ARG A 777 10.64 29.47 0.71
C ARG A 777 10.13 28.07 0.51
N ALA A 778 10.89 27.18 -0.12
CA ALA A 778 10.50 25.78 -0.26
C ALA A 778 10.43 25.07 1.10
N PHE A 779 11.43 25.30 1.98
CA PHE A 779 11.49 24.67 3.31
C PHE A 779 10.45 25.22 4.28
N GLU A 780 10.37 26.56 4.41
CA GLU A 780 9.48 27.25 5.35
C GLU A 780 7.99 27.03 5.06
N ASN A 781 7.65 26.62 3.84
CA ASN A 781 6.25 26.46 3.41
C ASN A 781 5.92 25.04 2.94
N THR A 782 6.87 24.11 3.04
CA THR A 782 6.73 22.70 2.59
C THR A 782 6.04 22.60 1.22
N ALA A 783 6.50 23.40 0.28
CA ALA A 783 5.95 23.51 -1.07
C ALA A 783 7.07 23.51 -2.10
N ALA A 784 6.79 23.02 -3.30
CA ALA A 784 7.70 23.16 -4.43
C ALA A 784 7.71 24.62 -4.91
N VAL A 785 8.89 25.16 -5.20
CA VAL A 785 9.04 26.53 -5.74
C VAL A 785 9.73 26.44 -7.09
N ALA A 786 9.00 26.78 -8.16
CA ALA A 786 9.50 26.83 -9.52
C ALA A 786 9.71 28.29 -9.96
N PHE A 787 10.97 28.70 -10.07
CA PHE A 787 11.37 30.05 -10.43
C PHE A 787 12.01 30.03 -11.82
N CYS A 788 11.47 30.86 -12.72
CA CYS A 788 11.95 30.95 -14.09
C CYS A 788 12.21 32.41 -14.46
N ASN A 789 13.44 32.68 -14.87
CA ASN A 789 13.97 34.03 -15.02
C ASN A 789 14.36 34.33 -16.47
N ALA A 790 14.45 35.61 -16.84
CA ALA A 790 14.81 36.04 -18.18
C ALA A 790 16.33 36.05 -18.40
N GLY A 791 17.07 36.78 -17.58
CA GLY A 791 18.54 36.95 -17.74
C GLY A 791 19.38 36.54 -16.52
N GLY A 792 18.74 36.12 -15.42
CA GLY A 792 19.42 35.72 -14.18
C GLY A 792 19.51 34.21 -14.00
N LEU A 793 19.14 33.75 -12.81
CA LEU A 793 19.17 32.34 -12.41
C LEU A 793 17.76 31.77 -12.37
N SER A 794 17.55 30.57 -12.92
CA SER A 794 16.30 29.81 -12.81
C SER A 794 16.51 28.52 -12.03
N CYS A 795 15.55 28.11 -11.21
CA CYS A 795 15.65 26.83 -10.50
C CYS A 795 14.30 26.31 -9.98
N VAL A 796 14.25 25.00 -9.75
CA VAL A 796 13.15 24.36 -9.01
C VAL A 796 13.68 23.87 -7.66
N ASN A 797 13.06 24.33 -6.58
CA ASN A 797 13.40 23.95 -5.21
C ASN A 797 12.30 23.10 -4.59
N MET A 798 12.71 22.09 -3.82
CA MET A 798 11.84 21.21 -3.03
C MET A 798 12.20 21.30 -1.55
N PRO A 799 11.23 21.16 -0.63
CA PRO A 799 11.55 20.97 0.79
C PRO A 799 12.36 19.68 0.95
N ILE A 800 13.22 19.62 1.97
CA ILE A 800 14.16 18.51 2.25
C ILE A 800 15.28 18.39 1.21
N LEU A 801 14.97 18.41 -0.08
CA LEU A 801 15.90 18.11 -1.15
C LEU A 801 16.70 19.33 -1.64
N GLY A 802 16.19 20.55 -1.43
CA GLY A 802 16.81 21.77 -1.95
C GLY A 802 16.64 21.91 -3.46
N PRO A 803 17.60 22.52 -4.18
CA PRO A 803 17.51 22.74 -5.62
C PRO A 803 17.70 21.44 -6.40
N LEU A 804 16.77 21.12 -7.30
CA LEU A 804 16.78 19.89 -8.11
C LEU A 804 17.15 20.10 -9.59
N GLY A 805 17.05 21.32 -10.09
CA GLY A 805 17.48 21.71 -11.44
C GLY A 805 17.69 23.22 -11.51
N ARG A 806 18.67 23.65 -12.29
CA ARG A 806 19.17 25.03 -12.28
C ARG A 806 19.73 25.44 -13.65
N ILE A 807 19.38 26.66 -14.06
CA ILE A 807 19.97 27.34 -15.21
C ILE A 807 20.76 28.53 -14.66
N GLU A 808 22.05 28.60 -15.00
CA GLU A 808 22.96 29.61 -14.46
C GLU A 808 22.87 30.94 -15.22
N VAL A 809 23.43 32.00 -14.63
CA VAL A 809 23.49 33.33 -15.24
C VAL A 809 24.21 33.28 -16.59
N GLY A 810 23.63 33.91 -17.61
CA GLY A 810 24.18 33.97 -18.97
C GLY A 810 23.86 32.74 -19.85
N GLU A 811 23.09 31.78 -19.34
CA GLU A 811 22.60 30.65 -20.15
C GLU A 811 21.18 30.90 -20.65
N GLU A 812 20.95 30.75 -21.96
CA GLU A 812 19.61 30.63 -22.53
C GLU A 812 19.29 29.15 -22.77
N LYS A 813 18.39 28.57 -21.97
CA LYS A 813 18.20 27.12 -21.92
C LYS A 813 16.79 26.73 -21.49
N LEU A 814 16.37 25.56 -21.97
CA LEU A 814 15.24 24.79 -21.46
C LEU A 814 15.78 23.65 -20.59
N GLU A 815 15.37 23.58 -19.33
CA GLU A 815 15.66 22.48 -18.43
C GLU A 815 14.37 21.81 -17.93
N VAL A 816 14.30 20.48 -18.01
CA VAL A 816 13.16 19.69 -17.52
C VAL A 816 13.57 19.01 -16.24
N VAL A 817 12.91 19.37 -15.14
CA VAL A 817 13.20 18.91 -13.79
C VAL A 817 12.09 17.95 -13.34
N GLU A 818 12.45 16.74 -12.92
CA GLU A 818 11.54 15.84 -12.21
C GLU A 818 11.42 16.27 -10.75
N ILE A 819 10.19 16.42 -10.25
CA ILE A 819 9.92 16.61 -8.82
C ILE A 819 8.92 15.57 -8.33
N ASP A 820 9.19 14.97 -7.17
CA ASP A 820 8.27 14.04 -6.49
C ASP A 820 7.44 14.79 -5.44
N LEU A 821 6.14 14.97 -5.70
CA LEU A 821 5.26 15.67 -4.76
C LEU A 821 5.02 14.89 -3.46
N ASP A 822 5.34 13.60 -3.36
CA ASP A 822 5.26 12.87 -2.08
C ASP A 822 6.28 13.40 -1.05
N VAL A 823 7.35 14.06 -1.52
CA VAL A 823 8.30 14.78 -0.65
C VAL A 823 7.59 15.85 0.18
N LEU A 824 6.54 16.49 -0.34
CA LEU A 824 5.76 17.48 0.42
C LEU A 824 5.03 16.81 1.59
N ARG A 825 4.45 15.62 1.37
CA ARG A 825 3.83 14.81 2.45
C ARG A 825 4.86 14.37 3.48
N ILE A 826 6.06 13.97 3.05
CA ILE A 826 7.15 13.60 3.96
C ILE A 826 7.57 14.81 4.80
N ALA A 827 7.78 15.98 4.17
CA ALA A 827 8.12 17.22 4.85
C ALA A 827 7.05 17.61 5.88
N GLU A 828 5.77 17.54 5.52
CA GLU A 828 4.68 17.83 6.44
C GLU A 828 4.56 16.82 7.58
N ALA A 829 4.83 15.54 7.34
CA ALA A 829 4.82 14.54 8.40
C ALA A 829 5.91 14.78 9.46
N GLN A 830 7.04 15.37 9.07
CA GLN A 830 8.16 15.64 9.98
C GLN A 830 8.10 17.04 10.61
N TYR A 831 7.87 18.07 9.81
CA TYR A 831 7.94 19.46 10.26
C TYR A 831 6.59 20.02 10.70
N LYS A 832 5.48 19.47 10.20
CA LYS A 832 4.10 19.86 10.56
C LYS A 832 3.78 21.35 10.43
N ILE A 833 4.49 22.05 9.54
CA ILE A 833 4.40 23.51 9.42
C ILE A 833 2.97 23.96 9.08
N ARG A 834 2.30 23.28 8.15
CA ARG A 834 0.92 23.66 7.77
C ARG A 834 -0.08 23.37 8.87
N MET A 835 0.14 22.30 9.64
CA MET A 835 -0.67 21.98 10.82
C MET A 835 -0.51 23.08 11.89
N ASP A 836 0.71 23.52 12.15
CA ASP A 836 1.00 24.55 13.13
C ASP A 836 0.40 25.90 12.71
N MET A 837 0.48 26.27 11.42
CA MET A 837 -0.16 27.47 10.87
C MET A 837 -1.69 27.48 11.05
N GLN A 838 -2.32 26.31 11.08
CA GLN A 838 -3.76 26.15 11.28
C GLN A 838 -4.17 26.02 12.75
N SER A 839 -3.20 25.93 13.67
CA SER A 839 -3.47 25.70 15.09
C SER A 839 -3.99 26.94 15.82
N GLU A 840 -4.90 26.72 16.77
CA GLU A 840 -5.46 27.77 17.61
C GLU A 840 -4.37 28.33 18.53
N GLY A 841 -3.95 29.57 18.31
CA GLY A 841 -2.89 30.24 19.09
C GLY A 841 -1.56 30.45 18.35
N TRP A 842 -1.43 30.05 17.08
CA TRP A 842 -0.26 30.40 16.27
C TRP A 842 -0.01 31.93 16.23
N HIS A 843 1.23 32.34 16.53
CA HIS A 843 1.60 33.65 17.11
C HIS A 843 1.58 34.88 16.19
N TYR A 844 0.75 34.94 15.16
CA TYR A 844 0.52 36.16 14.38
C TYR A 844 -0.92 36.65 14.55
N LYS A 845 -1.24 37.18 15.74
CA LYS A 845 -2.54 37.83 16.04
C LYS A 845 -2.85 39.05 15.16
N TYR A 846 -1.91 39.50 14.34
CA TYR A 846 -2.09 40.54 13.33
C TYR A 846 -2.04 39.90 11.95
N GLY A 847 -3.20 39.56 11.39
CA GLY A 847 -3.22 39.09 10.01
C GLY A 847 -4.44 38.32 9.52
N MET A 848 -5.60 38.32 10.21
CA MET A 848 -6.85 37.82 9.61
C MET A 848 -8.11 38.58 10.06
N ASN A 849 -7.98 39.85 10.49
CA ASN A 849 -9.11 40.77 10.64
C ASN A 849 -8.70 42.15 10.14
N ALA A 850 -8.49 42.30 8.84
CA ALA A 850 -8.51 43.62 8.18
C ALA A 850 -9.93 43.89 7.69
N GLY A 851 -10.88 43.95 8.63
CA GLY A 851 -12.28 44.29 8.38
C GLY A 851 -12.81 45.40 9.30
N GLU A 852 -12.09 45.75 10.36
CA GLU A 852 -12.45 46.86 11.23
C GLU A 852 -11.19 47.71 11.44
N GLY A 853 -11.22 48.94 10.91
CA GLY A 853 -10.20 49.95 11.15
C GLY A 853 -10.22 50.45 12.61
N PRO A 854 -9.36 51.40 12.97
CA PRO A 854 -9.41 52.03 14.28
C PRO A 854 -10.76 52.67 14.59
#